data_AF-G0L5I1-F1
#
_entry.id   AF-G0L5I1-F1
#
_cell.length_a   1.000
_cell.length_b   1.000
_cell.length_c   1.000
_cell.angle_alpha   90.00
_cell.angle_beta   90.00
_cell.angle_gamma   90.00
#
_symmetry.space_group_name_H-M   'P 1'
#
loop_
_entity.id
_entity.type
_entity.pdbx_description
1 polymer ?
#
loop_
_entity_poly.entity_id
_entity_poly.type
_entity_poly.pdbx_seq_one_letter_code
_entity_poly.pdbx_strand_id
1 'polypeptide(L)'
;MVTKLRLVFSITIVFLSFYASAQSKYWEASTVSKRVQRSVLQGSEDNDSKIFTLRENLFKEELKSSITSKKASHIVYFPNSKGEMVAYRVHESPVLSAKLSEKYPEIKSYSGRALNDSQDRVRFSISHNDVQAMIVSAKTHKNSFIEKNEDQTYVLYTESSDWVDKSDFICSTADKVMKAEPNLTAKPLDGQVLRKYRLAISATAEYTQYHGGTVADALAAINATLTRVNEVFETDLAVRLELVSDTDKIIYTDSGSDPYTGSLSLLGEQAQNAMTSEIGEANYDLGHVFHKGENGGNAGFIGAVCVDNRKGSAYSSSLVPKGDKFDLDFVAHELGHQLGANHTWSHENEGTQVQVEPGSGSTIMGYAGITGVNDVAARGDDYFHYISIKQIIDNLKEKSCGEVISIVDTPPEVAPLEDYVIPKSTPFVLEGSATDADAGDVLTYTWEQIDNGIVTNSSFGPNNASGANFRSRLPSLVPVRYFPMLSRVIQGRLTETFPTRGSAWETVSDVERDMNFAFTVRDNAAGGGQVVSELMNVQVVNSAGPFKVTSQASPQAFVAGEVIEIDWDVAGTDMLPIATKKVDIMLSVDGGLSFSEPLATGVDNNGTHKVVLPGVTATKARIMVKAADNIYYAVNDADFSIAASPFIMNFSELEYEACHFDDLIIPFIYETYSGFNEEVTFQASDVPDNLGISFTPATTSVGGTPVDILLENTENVPEGAYSITISAVSASLTKDITFDLNIYDDDFPEVQLNAPVDGAIDVSINELLEWEEDPSYTAYEVHIATDAAFSNLVELVTVNTNSYVPAELNNQTQYYWRVKPLNACGGGPLSATRSFTTIQVDCTNKRARDLPLEIVSTQRSTVISKIAFFEDLKVDDIDVRLDIDHEYLEDLVVTLTSPSNTVVPLFSSSCGKLRNVDATFDDSASDFVCGTSSSDAIQGRVKPLGSLSAFKGESVLGEWILTVVDNASGDGGVINSFSLDICVEGEFRPDVDDDGVFDDGDDLCLNTPPGVEVDVSGCQVFRFPSDNFVITVESETCRNNDDGMISLTAALPLDYTVTVTGNGQDVTDTFTSDFELLNLGSGTYTLCINASTPEFDYEPFCVEVTVSQPEPLGVSSSVSSDGKQLVLAMEGADLYTIQLNGETLLTDKSEVTLDLKSGSNTLRVSTGLACQGIHEDSFFVAGDPVVFPNPFDETTKILLRSSTETVRIDIFTLAGRLARNTEAIPRSGAIDLDFTGLPSGIYLVRVEGETIKGVVKVIKR
;
A
#
# COMPACT_ATOMS: atom_id res chain seq x y z
N MET A 1 68.59 -42.68 -2.40
CA MET A 1 67.37 -41.82 -2.36
C MET A 1 67.48 -40.53 -3.18
N VAL A 2 68.67 -40.03 -3.54
CA VAL A 2 68.81 -38.73 -4.23
C VAL A 2 68.40 -38.75 -5.72
N THR A 3 68.47 -39.90 -6.38
CA THR A 3 68.09 -40.06 -7.80
C THR A 3 66.58 -40.16 -8.05
N LYS A 4 65.77 -40.57 -7.07
CA LYS A 4 64.30 -40.61 -7.19
C LYS A 4 63.65 -39.24 -6.98
N LEU A 5 64.24 -38.38 -6.15
CA LEU A 5 63.67 -37.05 -5.86
C LEU A 5 63.82 -36.07 -7.03
N ARG A 6 64.91 -36.16 -7.81
CA ARG A 6 65.11 -35.32 -9.01
C ARG A 6 64.17 -35.72 -10.15
N LEU A 7 63.88 -37.01 -10.33
CA LEU A 7 62.93 -37.46 -11.34
C LEU A 7 61.49 -37.02 -11.01
N VAL A 8 61.09 -37.09 -9.74
CA VAL A 8 59.77 -36.61 -9.29
C VAL A 8 59.66 -35.09 -9.46
N PHE A 9 60.67 -34.30 -9.07
CA PHE A 9 60.66 -32.85 -9.27
C PHE A 9 60.67 -32.43 -10.74
N SER A 10 61.40 -33.15 -11.61
CA SER A 10 61.39 -32.87 -13.05
C SER A 10 60.06 -33.25 -13.68
N ILE A 11 59.42 -34.34 -13.25
CA ILE A 11 58.08 -34.74 -13.73
C ILE A 11 57.02 -33.75 -13.22
N THR A 12 57.05 -33.30 -11.96
CA THR A 12 56.12 -32.26 -11.49
C THR A 12 56.37 -30.92 -12.16
N ILE A 13 57.62 -30.51 -12.44
CA ILE A 13 57.89 -29.28 -13.20
C ILE A 13 57.40 -29.41 -14.65
N VAL A 14 57.57 -30.57 -15.28
CA VAL A 14 57.05 -30.83 -16.63
C VAL A 14 55.51 -30.83 -16.64
N PHE A 15 54.85 -31.48 -15.68
CA PHE A 15 53.40 -31.46 -15.53
C PHE A 15 52.86 -30.08 -15.11
N LEU A 16 53.60 -29.29 -14.32
CA LEU A 16 53.27 -27.89 -13.99
C LEU A 16 53.41 -26.98 -15.22
N SER A 17 54.38 -27.23 -16.11
CA SER A 17 54.48 -26.51 -17.38
C SER A 17 53.40 -26.90 -18.40
N PHE A 18 52.84 -28.12 -18.31
CA PHE A 18 51.65 -28.50 -19.08
C PHE A 18 50.35 -27.93 -18.49
N TYR A 19 50.25 -27.80 -17.16
CA TYR A 19 49.12 -27.11 -16.51
C TYR A 19 49.11 -25.59 -16.77
N ALA A 20 50.28 -24.97 -16.95
CA ALA A 20 50.39 -23.54 -17.27
C ALA A 20 50.08 -23.20 -18.75
N SER A 21 49.90 -24.20 -19.62
CA SER A 21 49.73 -23.99 -21.08
C SER A 21 48.28 -24.07 -21.58
N ALA A 22 47.29 -24.08 -20.68
CA ALA A 22 45.87 -24.03 -21.03
C ALA A 22 45.24 -22.63 -20.86
N GLN A 23 46.06 -21.57 -20.78
CA GLN A 23 45.57 -20.18 -20.71
C GLN A 23 45.18 -19.67 -22.12
N SER A 24 44.10 -18.90 -22.19
CA SER A 24 43.44 -18.38 -23.40
C SER A 24 44.42 -17.88 -24.47
N LYS A 25 44.29 -18.38 -25.71
CA LYS A 25 45.19 -18.03 -26.83
C LYS A 25 45.08 -16.57 -27.31
N TYR A 26 44.00 -15.85 -26.95
CA TYR A 26 43.70 -14.52 -27.50
C TYR A 26 43.09 -13.50 -26.52
N TRP A 27 42.48 -13.91 -25.41
CA TRP A 27 42.04 -12.99 -24.34
C TRP A 27 43.13 -12.86 -23.27
N GLU A 28 43.52 -11.63 -22.92
CA GLU A 28 44.49 -11.34 -21.87
C GLU A 28 43.93 -10.30 -20.89
N ALA A 29 43.84 -10.65 -19.59
CA ALA A 29 43.41 -9.72 -18.55
C ALA A 29 44.41 -8.58 -18.37
N SER A 30 43.92 -7.34 -18.31
CA SER A 30 44.76 -6.14 -18.27
C SER A 30 44.96 -5.62 -16.84
N THR A 31 46.21 -5.34 -16.43
CA THR A 31 46.54 -4.79 -15.10
C THR A 31 46.58 -3.25 -15.07
N VAL A 32 45.76 -2.57 -15.89
CA VAL A 32 45.82 -1.11 -16.03
C VAL A 32 45.24 -0.40 -14.80
N SER A 33 45.87 0.72 -14.40
CA SER A 33 45.55 1.44 -13.16
C SER A 33 44.12 2.00 -13.12
N LYS A 34 43.56 2.12 -11.90
CA LYS A 34 42.25 2.71 -11.54
C LYS A 34 41.86 4.04 -12.22
N ARG A 35 42.81 4.75 -12.84
CA ARG A 35 42.56 6.01 -13.55
C ARG A 35 41.86 5.82 -14.91
N VAL A 36 41.96 4.64 -15.52
CA VAL A 36 41.32 4.29 -16.82
C VAL A 36 39.90 3.74 -16.63
N GLN A 37 39.55 3.22 -15.44
CA GLN A 37 38.16 2.86 -15.09
C GLN A 37 37.19 4.04 -15.23
N ARG A 38 37.67 5.29 -15.10
CA ARG A 38 36.85 6.51 -15.17
C ARG A 38 36.48 6.98 -16.58
N SER A 39 37.16 6.56 -17.65
CA SER A 39 36.77 6.94 -19.02
C SER A 39 35.76 5.97 -19.63
N VAL A 40 35.73 4.74 -19.12
CA VAL A 40 34.84 3.64 -19.51
C VAL A 40 33.41 3.84 -19.00
N LEU A 41 33.27 4.57 -17.89
CA LEU A 41 32.03 4.83 -17.21
C LEU A 41 31.89 6.35 -17.09
N GLN A 42 31.18 7.03 -18.00
CA GLN A 42 30.79 8.43 -17.79
C GLN A 42 29.80 8.49 -16.61
N GLY A 43 30.31 8.38 -15.38
CA GLY A 43 29.54 8.57 -14.15
C GLY A 43 29.61 7.46 -13.10
N SER A 44 30.16 6.28 -13.38
CA SER A 44 30.10 5.16 -12.41
C SER A 44 31.37 4.99 -11.56
N GLU A 45 31.15 4.81 -10.25
CA GLU A 45 32.11 4.28 -9.27
C GLU A 45 31.92 2.77 -9.11
N ASP A 46 31.91 1.98 -10.19
CA ASP A 46 31.71 0.54 -10.06
C ASP A 46 33.02 -0.24 -9.86
N ASN A 47 33.02 -1.10 -8.83
CA ASN A 47 34.13 -1.94 -8.41
C ASN A 47 34.16 -3.31 -9.13
N ASP A 48 33.16 -3.67 -9.96
CA ASP A 48 33.03 -5.03 -10.54
C ASP A 48 33.31 -5.17 -12.06
N SER A 49 33.57 -4.07 -12.77
CA SER A 49 33.97 -4.11 -14.19
C SER A 49 35.40 -4.65 -14.39
N LYS A 50 35.60 -5.48 -15.43
CA LYS A 50 36.90 -6.11 -15.75
C LYS A 50 37.38 -5.73 -17.14
N ILE A 51 38.68 -5.50 -17.29
CA ILE A 51 39.28 -5.06 -18.54
C ILE A 51 40.15 -6.18 -19.14
N PHE A 52 39.92 -6.46 -20.42
CA PHE A 52 40.65 -7.44 -21.20
C PHE A 52 41.24 -6.80 -22.46
N THR A 53 42.25 -7.45 -23.02
CA THR A 53 42.75 -7.20 -24.37
C THR A 53 42.48 -8.44 -25.22
N LEU A 54 42.08 -8.22 -26.48
CA LEU A 54 41.78 -9.30 -27.42
C LEU A 54 42.77 -9.26 -28.59
N ARG A 55 43.43 -10.39 -28.85
CA ARG A 55 44.18 -10.59 -30.09
C ARG A 55 43.22 -10.99 -31.21
N GLU A 56 42.52 -10.01 -31.75
CA GLU A 56 41.42 -10.22 -32.72
C GLU A 56 41.80 -11.10 -33.92
N ASN A 57 43.01 -10.96 -34.46
CA ASN A 57 43.46 -11.77 -35.60
C ASN A 57 43.50 -13.27 -35.26
N LEU A 58 43.97 -13.62 -34.06
CA LEU A 58 44.01 -15.03 -33.61
C LEU A 58 42.59 -15.55 -33.38
N PHE A 59 41.71 -14.72 -32.79
CA PHE A 59 40.31 -15.07 -32.59
C PHE A 59 39.58 -15.32 -33.93
N LYS A 60 39.76 -14.43 -34.90
CA LYS A 60 39.20 -14.54 -36.25
C LYS A 60 39.77 -15.74 -37.02
N GLU A 61 41.05 -16.10 -36.82
CA GLU A 61 41.65 -17.31 -37.41
C GLU A 61 41.10 -18.60 -36.79
N GLU A 62 40.86 -18.63 -35.48
CA GLU A 62 40.31 -19.78 -34.77
C GLU A 62 38.92 -20.15 -35.31
N LEU A 63 38.10 -19.14 -35.59
CA LEU A 63 36.81 -19.29 -36.27
C LEU A 63 36.90 -19.74 -37.74
N LYS A 64 38.04 -19.54 -38.41
CA LYS A 64 38.26 -19.98 -39.81
C LYS A 64 38.86 -21.39 -39.92
N SER A 65 39.46 -21.93 -38.86
CA SER A 65 40.29 -23.15 -38.91
C SER A 65 39.50 -24.47 -38.72
N SER A 66 38.91 -25.04 -39.79
CA SER A 66 38.76 -26.50 -40.03
C SER A 66 37.93 -26.81 -41.31
N ILE A 67 38.58 -26.85 -42.47
CA ILE A 67 37.95 -26.99 -43.81
C ILE A 67 37.58 -28.46 -44.16
N THR A 68 37.40 -29.38 -43.20
CA THR A 68 37.25 -30.83 -43.54
C THR A 68 36.06 -31.60 -42.96
N SER A 69 35.02 -30.97 -42.40
CA SER A 69 33.75 -31.68 -42.20
C SER A 69 32.52 -30.79 -42.31
N LYS A 70 31.48 -31.28 -43.01
CA LYS A 70 30.21 -30.58 -43.33
C LYS A 70 29.26 -30.36 -42.13
N LYS A 71 29.77 -30.32 -40.89
CA LYS A 71 29.05 -29.98 -39.64
C LYS A 71 30.02 -29.40 -38.59
N ALA A 72 30.82 -28.41 -38.95
CA ALA A 72 31.87 -27.90 -38.05
C ALA A 72 31.29 -26.89 -37.04
N SER A 73 30.99 -27.33 -35.82
CA SER A 73 30.83 -26.42 -34.68
C SER A 73 32.21 -25.95 -34.22
N HIS A 74 32.41 -24.65 -34.01
CA HIS A 74 33.66 -24.06 -33.52
C HIS A 74 33.69 -24.06 -31.98
N ILE A 75 34.87 -24.08 -31.37
CA ILE A 75 35.02 -23.86 -29.93
C ILE A 75 35.78 -22.56 -29.73
N VAL A 76 35.19 -21.62 -28.99
CA VAL A 76 35.79 -20.33 -28.64
C VAL A 76 35.68 -20.10 -27.13
N TYR A 77 36.46 -19.16 -26.60
CA TYR A 77 36.54 -18.87 -25.18
C TYR A 77 36.15 -17.42 -24.93
N PHE A 78 35.29 -17.19 -23.94
CA PHE A 78 34.93 -15.86 -23.44
C PHE A 78 35.07 -15.81 -21.91
N PRO A 79 35.47 -14.67 -21.32
CA PRO A 79 35.42 -14.51 -19.87
C PRO A 79 33.97 -14.45 -19.38
N ASN A 80 33.64 -15.20 -18.32
CA ASN A 80 32.36 -15.06 -17.60
C ASN A 80 32.37 -13.81 -16.70
N SER A 81 31.28 -13.52 -15.99
CA SER A 81 31.19 -12.38 -15.03
C SER A 81 32.31 -12.34 -13.98
N LYS A 82 32.85 -13.52 -13.60
CA LYS A 82 33.99 -13.63 -12.69
C LYS A 82 35.35 -13.38 -13.36
N GLY A 83 35.39 -13.21 -14.67
CA GLY A 83 36.60 -13.02 -15.48
C GLY A 83 37.31 -14.33 -15.83
N GLU A 84 36.66 -15.47 -15.58
CA GLU A 84 37.19 -16.80 -15.85
C GLU A 84 36.83 -17.22 -17.28
N MET A 85 37.77 -17.82 -18.01
CA MET A 85 37.55 -18.21 -19.40
C MET A 85 36.67 -19.47 -19.49
N VAL A 86 35.51 -19.34 -20.15
CA VAL A 86 34.56 -20.44 -20.41
C VAL A 86 34.61 -20.80 -21.90
N ALA A 87 34.58 -22.10 -22.21
CA ALA A 87 34.58 -22.62 -23.58
C ALA A 87 33.15 -22.76 -24.10
N TYR A 88 32.88 -22.20 -25.27
CA TYR A 88 31.59 -22.22 -25.94
C TYR A 88 31.68 -22.95 -27.28
N ARG A 89 30.74 -23.86 -27.53
CA ARG A 89 30.51 -24.42 -28.86
C ARG A 89 29.63 -23.47 -29.64
N VAL A 90 30.18 -22.86 -30.68
CA VAL A 90 29.53 -21.81 -31.46
C VAL A 90 29.29 -22.22 -32.91
N HIS A 91 28.25 -21.66 -33.51
CA HIS A 91 27.90 -21.77 -34.91
C HIS A 91 27.50 -20.38 -35.43
N GLU A 92 27.65 -20.17 -36.74
CA GLU A 92 27.23 -18.92 -37.37
C GLU A 92 25.69 -18.83 -37.34
N SER A 93 25.17 -17.71 -36.82
CA SER A 93 23.75 -17.36 -36.80
C SER A 93 23.64 -16.00 -37.51
N PRO A 94 23.56 -16.00 -38.85
CA PRO A 94 23.76 -14.79 -39.64
C PRO A 94 22.58 -13.82 -39.48
N VAL A 95 22.92 -12.56 -39.15
CA VAL A 95 21.98 -11.43 -39.21
C VAL A 95 21.94 -10.86 -40.63
N LEU A 96 23.05 -10.82 -41.35
CA LEU A 96 23.08 -10.38 -42.75
C LEU A 96 22.52 -11.47 -43.67
N SER A 97 21.63 -11.10 -44.60
CA SER A 97 21.27 -12.01 -45.70
C SER A 97 22.51 -12.46 -46.49
N ALA A 98 22.43 -13.63 -47.13
CA ALA A 98 23.57 -14.24 -47.82
C ALA A 98 24.28 -13.29 -48.80
N LYS A 99 23.52 -12.51 -49.59
CA LYS A 99 24.09 -11.54 -50.55
C LYS A 99 24.79 -10.36 -49.86
N LEU A 100 24.23 -9.85 -48.78
CA LEU A 100 24.85 -8.75 -48.04
C LEU A 100 26.12 -9.23 -47.32
N SER A 101 26.10 -10.45 -46.78
CA SER A 101 27.27 -11.07 -46.15
C SER A 101 28.40 -11.36 -47.16
N GLU A 102 28.08 -11.69 -48.42
CA GLU A 102 29.09 -11.79 -49.49
C GLU A 102 29.77 -10.45 -49.79
N LYS A 103 29.04 -9.33 -49.69
CA LYS A 103 29.57 -7.98 -49.90
C LYS A 103 30.40 -7.49 -48.72
N TYR A 104 30.03 -7.86 -47.50
CA TYR A 104 30.71 -7.49 -46.26
C TYR A 104 31.14 -8.73 -45.45
N PRO A 105 32.13 -9.51 -45.93
CA PRO A 105 32.50 -10.80 -45.35
C PRO A 105 33.16 -10.72 -43.97
N GLU A 106 33.57 -9.52 -43.55
CA GLU A 106 34.17 -9.29 -42.22
C GLU A 106 33.12 -9.07 -41.12
N ILE A 107 31.84 -8.89 -41.47
CA ILE A 107 30.73 -8.69 -40.55
C ILE A 107 29.96 -10.01 -40.39
N LYS A 108 30.00 -10.59 -39.19
CA LYS A 108 29.46 -11.92 -38.87
C LYS A 108 28.84 -11.97 -37.48
N SER A 109 27.92 -12.92 -37.29
CA SER A 109 27.22 -13.14 -36.03
C SER A 109 27.15 -14.63 -35.70
N TYR A 110 27.25 -14.94 -34.41
CA TYR A 110 27.38 -16.30 -33.91
C TYR A 110 26.54 -16.49 -32.66
N SER A 111 26.06 -17.72 -32.47
CA SER A 111 25.42 -18.20 -31.25
C SER A 111 26.14 -19.45 -30.76
N GLY A 112 26.18 -19.66 -29.45
CA GLY A 112 26.73 -20.88 -28.89
C GLY A 112 26.35 -21.15 -27.45
N ARG A 113 26.65 -22.37 -27.01
CA ARG A 113 26.42 -22.86 -25.66
C ARG A 113 27.73 -23.25 -25.00
N ALA A 114 27.82 -23.03 -23.71
CA ALA A 114 28.96 -23.43 -22.91
C ALA A 114 29.13 -24.95 -22.91
N LEU A 115 30.38 -25.42 -22.85
CA LEU A 115 30.74 -26.84 -22.85
C LEU A 115 30.87 -27.45 -21.45
N ASN A 116 30.83 -26.62 -20.42
CA ASN A 116 30.81 -27.00 -19.02
C ASN A 116 29.35 -27.10 -18.53
N ASP A 117 29.18 -27.51 -17.26
CA ASP A 117 27.88 -27.58 -16.61
C ASP A 117 27.30 -26.19 -16.23
N SER A 118 27.85 -25.08 -16.74
CA SER A 118 27.31 -23.75 -16.41
C SER A 118 26.02 -23.42 -17.14
N GLN A 119 25.70 -24.13 -18.23
CA GLN A 119 24.53 -23.90 -19.07
C GLN A 119 24.45 -22.47 -19.66
N ASP A 120 25.59 -21.76 -19.70
CA ASP A 120 25.63 -20.40 -20.23
C ASP A 120 25.48 -20.40 -21.76
N ARG A 121 24.85 -19.36 -22.28
CA ARG A 121 24.75 -19.08 -23.70
C ARG A 121 25.59 -17.86 -24.04
N VAL A 122 26.17 -17.85 -25.24
CA VAL A 122 26.86 -16.68 -25.77
C VAL A 122 26.30 -16.31 -27.14
N ARG A 123 26.03 -15.02 -27.31
CA ARG A 123 25.68 -14.43 -28.59
C ARG A 123 26.66 -13.31 -28.88
N PHE A 124 27.33 -13.36 -30.02
CA PHE A 124 28.38 -12.38 -30.33
C PHE A 124 28.49 -12.04 -31.80
N SER A 125 28.89 -10.81 -32.06
CA SER A 125 29.16 -10.27 -33.38
C SER A 125 30.65 -10.01 -33.57
N ILE A 126 31.11 -10.08 -34.81
CA ILE A 126 32.48 -9.76 -35.22
C ILE A 126 32.40 -8.83 -36.41
N SER A 127 33.23 -7.80 -36.39
CA SER A 127 33.40 -6.86 -37.50
C SER A 127 34.89 -6.57 -37.78
N HIS A 128 35.17 -5.70 -38.74
CA HIS A 128 36.51 -5.12 -38.92
C HIS A 128 36.90 -4.17 -37.77
N ASN A 129 35.93 -3.66 -37.01
CA ASN A 129 36.14 -2.70 -35.92
C ASN A 129 36.29 -3.36 -34.54
N ASP A 130 35.48 -4.37 -34.24
CA ASP A 130 35.36 -4.93 -32.89
C ASP A 130 34.75 -6.36 -32.83
N VAL A 131 34.60 -6.84 -31.58
CA VAL A 131 33.92 -8.09 -31.22
C VAL A 131 33.01 -7.78 -30.04
N GLN A 132 31.70 -7.88 -30.19
CA GLN A 132 30.75 -7.59 -29.11
C GLN A 132 30.04 -8.86 -28.71
N ALA A 133 29.89 -9.11 -27.41
CA ALA A 133 29.25 -10.32 -26.91
C ALA A 133 28.26 -10.04 -25.78
N MET A 134 27.18 -10.82 -25.76
CA MET A 134 26.24 -11.00 -24.68
C MET A 134 26.38 -12.44 -24.17
N ILE A 135 26.53 -12.60 -22.87
CA ILE A 135 26.59 -13.90 -22.20
C ILE A 135 25.38 -13.98 -21.28
N VAL A 136 24.50 -14.94 -21.54
CA VAL A 136 23.30 -15.22 -20.75
C VAL A 136 23.60 -16.39 -19.84
N SER A 137 23.58 -16.14 -18.52
CA SER A 137 23.85 -17.16 -17.50
C SER A 137 22.53 -17.61 -16.86
N ALA A 138 22.12 -18.83 -17.17
CA ALA A 138 20.94 -19.44 -16.57
C ALA A 138 21.09 -19.60 -15.05
N LYS A 139 22.32 -19.80 -14.55
CA LYS A 139 22.59 -20.03 -13.13
C LYS A 139 22.57 -18.77 -12.27
N THR A 140 23.04 -17.64 -12.81
CA THR A 140 23.13 -16.39 -12.04
C THR A 140 21.99 -15.44 -12.32
N HIS A 141 21.14 -15.74 -13.31
CA HIS A 141 20.04 -14.87 -13.75
C HIS A 141 20.53 -13.46 -14.10
N LYS A 142 21.76 -13.34 -14.64
CA LYS A 142 22.37 -12.05 -14.96
C LYS A 142 23.08 -12.14 -16.29
N ASN A 143 22.89 -11.13 -17.12
CA ASN A 143 23.60 -11.01 -18.37
C ASN A 143 24.95 -10.30 -18.14
N SER A 144 25.93 -10.69 -18.94
CA SER A 144 27.23 -10.04 -18.99
C SER A 144 27.54 -9.61 -20.41
N PHE A 145 28.11 -8.42 -20.54
CA PHE A 145 28.40 -7.81 -21.82
C PHE A 145 29.88 -7.58 -22.01
N ILE A 146 30.36 -7.79 -23.23
CA ILE A 146 31.75 -7.51 -23.62
C ILE A 146 31.74 -6.53 -24.78
N GLU A 147 32.31 -5.36 -24.55
CA GLU A 147 32.35 -4.29 -25.55
C GLU A 147 33.73 -3.64 -25.67
N LYS A 148 34.05 -3.15 -26.87
CA LYS A 148 35.31 -2.48 -27.16
C LYS A 148 35.25 -1.00 -26.78
N ASN A 149 36.23 -0.57 -26.00
CA ASN A 149 36.43 0.80 -25.55
C ASN A 149 37.31 1.61 -26.53
N GLU A 150 37.33 2.94 -26.37
CA GLU A 150 38.14 3.88 -27.18
C GLU A 150 39.63 3.52 -27.21
N ASP A 151 40.18 3.06 -26.07
CA ASP A 151 41.58 2.65 -25.91
C ASP A 151 41.92 1.28 -26.55
N GLN A 152 41.02 0.72 -27.37
CA GLN A 152 41.16 -0.60 -28.01
C GLN A 152 41.19 -1.78 -27.02
N THR A 153 40.81 -1.56 -25.77
CA THR A 153 40.60 -2.60 -24.74
C THR A 153 39.14 -3.01 -24.69
N TYR A 154 38.86 -4.21 -24.18
CA TYR A 154 37.50 -4.72 -23.99
C TYR A 154 37.09 -4.64 -22.53
N VAL A 155 35.86 -4.25 -22.29
CA VAL A 155 35.27 -4.11 -20.96
C VAL A 155 34.21 -5.19 -20.82
N LEU A 156 34.37 -6.01 -19.78
CA LEU A 156 33.37 -6.94 -19.28
C LEU A 156 32.63 -6.26 -18.14
N TYR A 157 31.31 -6.16 -18.26
CA TYR A 157 30.44 -5.62 -17.21
C TYR A 157 29.15 -6.44 -17.11
N THR A 158 28.55 -6.39 -15.92
CA THR A 158 27.20 -6.91 -15.65
C THR A 158 26.26 -5.73 -15.47
N GLU A 159 24.95 -5.96 -15.58
CA GLU A 159 23.90 -4.91 -15.48
C GLU A 159 23.88 -4.14 -14.15
N SER A 160 24.68 -4.53 -13.15
CA SER A 160 24.68 -3.89 -11.82
C SER A 160 25.48 -2.60 -11.76
N SER A 161 24.80 -1.45 -11.91
CA SER A 161 24.81 -0.30 -10.97
C SER A 161 24.86 1.10 -11.61
N ASP A 162 23.90 1.93 -11.15
CA ASP A 162 23.83 3.40 -11.06
C ASP A 162 24.57 4.26 -12.09
N TRP A 163 24.10 4.20 -13.34
CA TRP A 163 24.24 5.35 -14.23
C TRP A 163 23.11 6.33 -13.95
N VAL A 164 23.42 7.40 -13.20
CA VAL A 164 22.57 8.59 -13.18
C VAL A 164 22.89 9.39 -14.44
N ASP A 165 22.28 9.03 -15.56
CA ASP A 165 22.17 9.98 -16.67
C ASP A 165 20.69 10.34 -16.84
N LYS A 166 20.39 11.62 -16.62
CA LYS A 166 19.07 12.24 -16.72
C LYS A 166 18.69 12.38 -18.19
N SER A 167 18.47 11.27 -18.87
CA SER A 167 18.07 11.29 -20.26
C SER A 167 16.74 10.57 -20.40
N ASP A 168 15.68 11.36 -20.55
CA ASP A 168 14.30 10.93 -20.71
C ASP A 168 14.17 10.25 -22.09
N PHE A 169 14.16 8.91 -22.13
CA PHE A 169 13.63 8.22 -23.31
C PHE A 169 12.11 8.41 -23.27
N ILE A 170 11.53 8.90 -24.36
CA ILE A 170 10.07 9.04 -24.49
C ILE A 170 9.68 8.29 -25.75
N CYS A 171 8.94 7.19 -25.60
CA CYS A 171 8.26 6.51 -26.70
C CYS A 171 6.98 7.28 -27.02
N SER A 172 6.74 7.55 -28.31
CA SER A 172 5.67 8.44 -28.79
C SER A 172 4.64 7.75 -29.69
N THR A 173 4.63 6.41 -29.71
CA THR A 173 3.72 5.62 -30.55
C THR A 173 2.28 5.83 -30.11
N ALA A 174 1.39 6.25 -31.01
CA ALA A 174 -0.03 6.42 -30.71
C ALA A 174 -0.81 5.13 -31.04
N ASP A 175 -1.62 4.68 -30.10
CA ASP A 175 -2.40 3.45 -30.24
C ASP A 175 -3.44 3.52 -31.36
N LYS A 176 -3.37 2.55 -32.27
CA LYS A 176 -4.54 2.10 -33.04
C LYS A 176 -4.87 0.67 -32.62
N VAL A 177 -5.44 0.59 -31.42
CA VAL A 177 -6.13 -0.51 -30.73
C VAL A 177 -6.24 -1.82 -31.54
N MET A 178 -5.42 -2.81 -31.19
CA MET A 178 -5.86 -4.21 -31.17
C MET A 178 -6.39 -4.47 -29.75
N LYS A 179 -7.70 -4.59 -29.59
CA LYS A 179 -8.30 -4.99 -28.29
C LYS A 179 -7.84 -6.42 -28.01
N ALA A 180 -7.30 -6.67 -26.81
CA ALA A 180 -7.11 -8.03 -26.33
C ALA A 180 -8.48 -8.66 -26.09
N GLU A 181 -8.70 -9.87 -26.61
CA GLU A 181 -9.92 -10.65 -26.37
C GLU A 181 -9.86 -11.31 -24.97
N PRO A 182 -10.99 -11.43 -24.24
CA PRO A 182 -11.04 -11.82 -22.82
C PRO A 182 -10.87 -13.32 -22.52
N ASN A 183 -10.57 -14.17 -23.51
CA ASN A 183 -10.38 -15.61 -23.27
C ASN A 183 -8.91 -15.91 -22.85
N LEU A 184 -8.71 -15.99 -21.53
CA LEU A 184 -7.42 -16.21 -20.84
C LEU A 184 -7.03 -17.69 -20.69
N THR A 185 -7.01 -18.46 -21.77
CA THR A 185 -6.23 -19.71 -21.80
C THR A 185 -5.58 -19.84 -23.17
N ALA A 186 -4.33 -19.39 -23.28
CA ALA A 186 -3.58 -19.50 -24.51
C ALA A 186 -2.16 -20.00 -24.21
N LYS A 187 -1.86 -21.21 -24.68
CA LYS A 187 -0.50 -21.72 -24.83
C LYS A 187 0.26 -20.76 -25.77
N PRO A 188 1.25 -19.99 -25.29
CA PRO A 188 1.81 -18.89 -26.07
C PRO A 188 2.51 -19.36 -27.35
N LEU A 189 3.25 -20.48 -27.34
CA LEU A 189 4.00 -20.95 -28.50
C LEU A 189 4.02 -22.49 -28.61
N ASP A 190 3.20 -23.06 -29.50
CA ASP A 190 3.00 -24.53 -29.64
C ASP A 190 3.29 -25.07 -31.06
N GLY A 191 4.05 -24.31 -31.86
CA GLY A 191 4.15 -24.55 -33.31
C GLY A 191 5.36 -25.34 -33.80
N GLN A 192 6.41 -25.56 -32.97
CA GLN A 192 7.70 -26.10 -33.41
C GLN A 192 8.27 -25.34 -34.62
N VAL A 193 8.18 -24.01 -34.57
CA VAL A 193 8.61 -23.13 -35.67
C VAL A 193 9.40 -21.93 -35.17
N LEU A 194 10.47 -21.62 -35.89
CA LEU A 194 11.15 -20.33 -35.86
C LEU A 194 10.64 -19.47 -37.02
N ARG A 195 10.14 -18.27 -36.73
CA ARG A 195 9.72 -17.29 -37.73
C ARG A 195 10.87 -16.35 -38.03
N LYS A 196 11.37 -16.37 -39.26
CA LYS A 196 12.44 -15.47 -39.70
C LYS A 196 11.86 -14.34 -40.55
N TYR A 197 12.02 -13.10 -40.07
CA TYR A 197 11.54 -11.90 -40.76
C TYR A 197 12.69 -11.13 -41.40
N ARG A 198 12.45 -10.65 -42.63
CA ARG A 198 13.37 -9.78 -43.37
C ARG A 198 13.23 -8.35 -42.85
N LEU A 199 14.31 -7.80 -42.33
CA LEU A 199 14.36 -6.49 -41.70
C LEU A 199 15.15 -5.49 -42.57
N ALA A 200 14.54 -4.34 -42.85
CA ALA A 200 15.20 -3.21 -43.50
C ALA A 200 15.58 -2.17 -42.43
N ILE A 201 16.85 -2.15 -42.00
CA ILE A 201 17.36 -1.08 -41.14
C ILE A 201 17.93 0.04 -41.98
N SER A 202 17.39 1.24 -41.84
CA SER A 202 17.98 2.46 -42.38
C SER A 202 18.80 3.18 -41.32
N ALA A 203 19.87 3.86 -41.72
CA ALA A 203 20.72 4.63 -40.82
C ALA A 203 20.89 6.06 -41.32
N THR A 204 20.59 7.04 -40.46
CA THR A 204 20.80 8.45 -40.79
C THR A 204 22.28 8.78 -40.89
N ALA A 205 22.62 9.88 -41.56
CA ALA A 205 24.01 10.32 -41.67
C ALA A 205 24.68 10.55 -40.30
N GLU A 206 23.93 11.02 -39.30
CA GLU A 206 24.43 11.23 -37.93
C GLU A 206 24.80 9.92 -37.24
N TYR A 207 23.96 8.88 -37.39
CA TYR A 207 24.24 7.54 -36.87
C TYR A 207 25.48 6.96 -37.55
N THR A 208 25.52 7.04 -38.88
CA THR A 208 26.67 6.55 -39.65
C THR A 208 27.95 7.28 -39.27
N GLN A 209 27.90 8.59 -39.09
CA GLN A 209 29.05 9.40 -38.69
C GLN A 209 29.53 9.08 -37.27
N TYR A 210 28.62 8.73 -36.35
CA TYR A 210 28.97 8.30 -35.01
C TYR A 210 29.78 7.00 -35.01
N HIS A 211 29.41 6.03 -35.85
CA HIS A 211 30.06 4.71 -35.89
C HIS A 211 31.32 4.63 -36.75
N GLY A 212 31.68 5.68 -37.50
CA GLY A 212 32.92 5.72 -38.28
C GLY A 212 32.81 6.48 -39.61
N GLY A 213 31.60 6.83 -40.03
CA GLY A 213 31.32 7.62 -41.24
C GLY A 213 31.25 6.82 -42.53
N THR A 214 31.40 5.50 -42.48
CA THR A 214 31.24 4.63 -43.66
C THR A 214 30.05 3.69 -43.52
N VAL A 215 29.54 3.23 -44.67
CA VAL A 215 28.47 2.22 -44.72
C VAL A 215 28.87 0.93 -44.00
N ALA A 216 30.13 0.51 -44.11
CA ALA A 216 30.61 -0.71 -43.46
C ALA A 216 30.62 -0.57 -41.93
N ASP A 217 30.98 0.60 -41.41
CA ASP A 217 31.01 0.86 -39.97
C ASP A 217 29.60 0.88 -39.36
N ALA A 218 28.67 1.59 -40.00
CA ALA A 218 27.27 1.61 -39.57
C ALA A 218 26.65 0.21 -39.65
N LEU A 219 26.90 -0.54 -40.73
CA LEU A 219 26.40 -1.91 -40.88
C LEU A 219 26.98 -2.85 -39.82
N ALA A 220 28.23 -2.67 -39.40
CA ALA A 220 28.82 -3.44 -38.31
C ALA A 220 28.11 -3.18 -36.98
N ALA A 221 27.78 -1.92 -36.68
CA ALA A 221 27.02 -1.53 -35.50
C ALA A 221 25.59 -2.09 -35.52
N ILE A 222 24.86 -1.95 -36.64
CA ILE A 222 23.52 -2.53 -36.82
C ILE A 222 23.55 -4.05 -36.60
N ASN A 223 24.57 -4.73 -37.15
CA ASN A 223 24.75 -6.16 -36.96
C ASN A 223 24.96 -6.52 -35.49
N ALA A 224 25.75 -5.74 -34.73
CA ALA A 224 25.95 -5.96 -33.30
C ALA A 224 24.63 -5.85 -32.51
N THR A 225 23.88 -4.76 -32.73
CA THR A 225 22.56 -4.54 -32.13
C THR A 225 21.60 -5.70 -32.40
N LEU A 226 21.39 -6.05 -33.67
CA LEU A 226 20.47 -7.13 -34.03
C LEU A 226 20.96 -8.51 -33.60
N THR A 227 22.27 -8.70 -33.42
CA THR A 227 22.79 -9.95 -32.84
C THR A 227 22.30 -10.12 -31.42
N ARG A 228 22.34 -9.04 -30.61
CA ARG A 228 21.86 -9.01 -29.23
C ARG A 228 20.33 -9.12 -29.15
N VAL A 229 19.59 -8.33 -29.93
CA VAL A 229 18.12 -8.40 -29.99
C VAL A 229 17.62 -9.81 -30.33
N ASN A 230 18.25 -10.46 -31.30
CA ASN A 230 17.89 -11.84 -31.67
C ASN A 230 18.18 -12.87 -30.56
N GLU A 231 18.99 -12.56 -29.54
CA GLU A 231 19.14 -13.47 -28.39
C GLU A 231 17.83 -13.57 -27.61
N VAL A 232 17.19 -12.44 -27.36
CA VAL A 232 15.91 -12.38 -26.63
C VAL A 232 14.76 -12.84 -27.52
N PHE A 233 14.69 -12.35 -28.76
CA PHE A 233 13.58 -12.64 -29.67
C PHE A 233 13.52 -14.12 -30.07
N GLU A 234 14.66 -14.78 -30.23
CA GLU A 234 14.67 -16.22 -30.49
C GLU A 234 14.30 -17.02 -29.25
N THR A 235 14.58 -16.52 -28.04
CA THR A 235 14.27 -17.22 -26.77
C THR A 235 12.80 -17.11 -26.41
N ASP A 236 12.23 -15.89 -26.45
CA ASP A 236 10.87 -15.63 -25.95
C ASP A 236 9.80 -15.77 -27.02
N LEU A 237 10.14 -15.50 -28.29
CA LEU A 237 9.15 -15.35 -29.37
C LEU A 237 9.33 -16.36 -30.51
N ALA A 238 10.41 -17.14 -30.50
CA ALA A 238 10.90 -17.89 -31.66
C ALA A 238 10.95 -17.03 -32.94
N VAL A 239 11.42 -15.78 -32.81
CA VAL A 239 11.56 -14.84 -33.93
C VAL A 239 13.04 -14.57 -34.21
N ARG A 240 13.42 -14.63 -35.49
CA ARG A 240 14.75 -14.22 -35.98
C ARG A 240 14.62 -13.07 -36.97
N LEU A 241 15.40 -12.02 -36.77
CA LEU A 241 15.49 -10.86 -37.66
C LEU A 241 16.73 -10.99 -38.55
N GLU A 242 16.53 -10.92 -39.88
CA GLU A 242 17.59 -11.00 -40.90
C GLU A 242 17.57 -9.74 -41.78
N LEU A 243 18.70 -9.03 -41.89
CA LEU A 243 18.86 -7.86 -42.74
C LEU A 243 18.74 -8.19 -44.23
N VAL A 244 17.94 -7.40 -44.94
CA VAL A 244 17.73 -7.54 -46.38
C VAL A 244 19.01 -7.33 -47.20
N SER A 245 19.04 -7.85 -48.43
CA SER A 245 20.24 -7.84 -49.27
C SER A 245 20.71 -6.44 -49.71
N ASP A 246 19.81 -5.47 -49.69
CA ASP A 246 20.03 -4.11 -50.18
C ASP A 246 20.11 -3.06 -49.03
N THR A 247 20.26 -3.50 -47.77
CA THR A 247 20.36 -2.61 -46.59
C THR A 247 21.42 -1.51 -46.74
N ASP A 248 22.52 -1.80 -47.43
CA ASP A 248 23.60 -0.83 -47.65
C ASP A 248 23.19 0.39 -48.50
N LYS A 249 22.05 0.34 -49.22
CA LYS A 249 21.51 1.48 -49.98
C LYS A 249 20.78 2.50 -49.12
N ILE A 250 20.29 2.07 -47.95
CA ILE A 250 19.56 2.89 -46.99
C ILE A 250 20.42 3.23 -45.77
N ILE A 251 21.75 3.11 -45.91
CA ILE A 251 22.72 3.63 -44.93
C ILE A 251 23.32 4.89 -45.54
N TYR A 252 22.99 6.04 -44.96
CA TYR A 252 23.40 7.32 -45.50
C TYR A 252 24.66 7.82 -44.78
N THR A 253 25.63 8.36 -45.54
CA THR A 253 26.91 8.87 -45.00
C THR A 253 27.00 10.40 -45.00
N ASP A 254 26.07 11.08 -45.68
CA ASP A 254 26.07 12.54 -45.85
C ASP A 254 24.65 13.08 -45.61
N SER A 255 24.52 13.94 -44.59
CA SER A 255 23.25 14.54 -44.17
C SER A 255 22.68 15.51 -45.20
N GLY A 256 23.47 15.97 -46.18
CA GLY A 256 22.95 16.75 -47.31
C GLY A 256 22.22 15.91 -48.36
N SER A 257 22.37 14.58 -48.31
CA SER A 257 21.84 13.64 -49.30
C SER A 257 20.91 12.58 -48.72
N ASP A 258 20.79 12.50 -47.40
CA ASP A 258 19.89 11.58 -46.74
C ASP A 258 18.43 12.10 -46.78
N PRO A 259 17.42 11.22 -46.69
CA PRO A 259 16.02 11.61 -46.76
C PRO A 259 15.50 12.17 -45.43
N TYR A 260 16.35 12.32 -44.41
CA TYR A 260 15.96 12.56 -43.04
C TYR A 260 16.11 14.03 -42.68
N THR A 261 14.98 14.72 -42.53
CA THR A 261 14.98 16.17 -42.25
C THR A 261 13.89 16.53 -41.25
N GLY A 262 14.12 17.58 -40.46
CA GLY A 262 13.13 18.08 -39.50
C GLY A 262 13.21 17.39 -38.14
N SER A 263 12.07 17.28 -37.45
CA SER A 263 11.99 16.75 -36.09
C SER A 263 12.02 15.22 -36.06
N LEU A 264 12.37 14.65 -34.89
CA LEU A 264 12.43 13.21 -34.64
C LEU A 264 11.14 12.48 -35.04
N SER A 265 9.98 13.11 -34.82
CA SER A 265 8.65 12.57 -35.17
C SER A 265 8.43 12.30 -36.67
N LEU A 266 9.22 12.90 -37.57
CA LEU A 266 9.12 12.70 -39.02
C LEU A 266 9.97 11.52 -39.52
N LEU A 267 10.90 11.02 -38.69
CA LEU A 267 11.84 9.96 -39.10
C LEU A 267 11.11 8.72 -39.60
N GLY A 268 10.06 8.28 -38.91
CA GLY A 268 9.28 7.11 -39.28
C GLY A 268 8.65 7.23 -40.67
N GLU A 269 7.95 8.33 -40.96
CA GLU A 269 7.34 8.54 -42.28
C GLU A 269 8.40 8.62 -43.39
N GLN A 270 9.51 9.32 -43.13
CA GLN A 270 10.62 9.45 -44.07
C GLN A 270 11.29 8.09 -44.32
N ALA A 271 11.41 7.27 -43.29
CA ALA A 271 11.92 5.90 -43.37
C ALA A 271 11.07 5.01 -44.26
N GLN A 272 9.75 5.03 -44.03
CA GLN A 272 8.80 4.26 -44.82
C GLN A 272 8.97 4.62 -46.30
N ASN A 273 9.04 5.91 -46.63
CA ASN A 273 9.24 6.38 -48.00
C ASN A 273 10.59 5.94 -48.58
N ALA A 274 11.68 6.07 -47.82
CA ALA A 274 13.02 5.67 -48.25
C ALA A 274 13.10 4.16 -48.52
N MET A 275 12.61 3.32 -47.61
CA MET A 275 12.59 1.86 -47.77
C MET A 275 11.68 1.44 -48.92
N THR A 276 10.52 2.06 -49.07
CA THR A 276 9.61 1.80 -50.19
C THR A 276 10.24 2.13 -51.54
N SER A 277 11.00 3.22 -51.63
CA SER A 277 11.68 3.65 -52.86
C SER A 277 12.91 2.80 -53.20
N GLU A 278 13.79 2.56 -52.21
CA GLU A 278 15.12 1.97 -52.44
C GLU A 278 15.13 0.44 -52.36
N ILE A 279 14.33 -0.13 -51.45
CA ILE A 279 14.25 -1.57 -51.19
C ILE A 279 13.00 -2.17 -51.86
N GLY A 280 11.85 -1.48 -51.75
CA GLY A 280 10.56 -1.95 -52.25
C GLY A 280 9.83 -2.86 -51.25
N GLU A 281 8.52 -2.62 -51.08
CA GLU A 281 7.70 -3.25 -50.03
C GLU A 281 7.76 -4.78 -50.03
N ALA A 282 7.78 -5.45 -51.19
CA ALA A 282 7.81 -6.91 -51.25
C ALA A 282 9.11 -7.54 -50.69
N ASN A 283 10.17 -6.73 -50.53
CA ASN A 283 11.51 -7.21 -50.21
C ASN A 283 11.83 -7.19 -48.71
N TYR A 284 10.96 -6.64 -47.88
CA TYR A 284 11.12 -6.63 -46.41
C TYR A 284 9.78 -6.85 -45.70
N ASP A 285 9.86 -7.39 -44.49
CA ASP A 285 8.72 -7.74 -43.63
C ASP A 285 8.57 -6.72 -42.49
N LEU A 286 9.68 -6.18 -42.00
CA LEU A 286 9.76 -5.05 -41.06
C LEU A 286 10.82 -4.05 -41.53
N GLY A 287 10.63 -2.78 -41.21
CA GLY A 287 11.60 -1.72 -41.47
C GLY A 287 11.69 -0.77 -40.28
N HIS A 288 12.89 -0.27 -40.03
CA HIS A 288 13.20 0.53 -38.84
C HIS A 288 14.39 1.48 -39.10
N VAL A 289 14.45 2.63 -38.43
CA VAL A 289 15.57 3.58 -38.54
C VAL A 289 16.37 3.65 -37.26
N PHE A 290 17.70 3.62 -37.38
CA PHE A 290 18.59 4.01 -36.30
C PHE A 290 19.09 5.44 -36.52
N HIS A 291 18.86 6.28 -35.51
CA HIS A 291 19.24 7.67 -35.51
C HIS A 291 20.16 8.00 -34.34
N LYS A 292 21.08 8.94 -34.57
CA LYS A 292 21.89 9.54 -33.51
C LYS A 292 21.42 10.96 -33.27
N GLY A 293 20.65 11.15 -32.20
CA GLY A 293 20.00 12.40 -31.88
C GLY A 293 19.49 12.41 -30.45
N GLU A 294 18.38 13.09 -30.20
CA GLU A 294 17.70 13.05 -28.90
C GLU A 294 17.20 11.64 -28.59
N ASN A 295 17.15 11.26 -27.31
CA ASN A 295 16.66 9.94 -26.92
C ASN A 295 15.16 9.84 -27.18
N GLY A 296 14.73 8.79 -27.88
CA GLY A 296 13.32 8.55 -28.16
C GLY A 296 13.10 7.41 -29.13
N GLY A 297 11.86 6.99 -29.23
CA GLY A 297 11.46 5.88 -30.08
C GLY A 297 10.01 6.01 -30.53
N ASN A 298 9.71 5.33 -31.63
CA ASN A 298 8.35 5.19 -32.13
C ASN A 298 8.28 3.98 -33.06
N ALA A 299 7.32 3.09 -32.84
CA ALA A 299 7.08 1.94 -33.70
C ALA A 299 6.30 2.29 -34.98
N GLY A 300 5.76 3.51 -35.05
CA GLY A 300 4.83 4.00 -36.06
C GLY A 300 3.43 3.42 -35.88
N PHE A 301 3.33 2.09 -35.83
CA PHE A 301 2.12 1.36 -35.50
C PHE A 301 2.47 0.10 -34.70
N ILE A 302 1.65 -0.25 -33.72
CA ILE A 302 1.74 -1.52 -33.02
C ILE A 302 1.26 -2.63 -33.96
N GLY A 303 2.01 -3.74 -34.03
CA GLY A 303 1.71 -4.90 -34.88
C GLY A 303 1.84 -4.62 -36.38
N ALA A 304 2.60 -3.59 -36.78
CA ALA A 304 2.76 -3.16 -38.18
C ALA A 304 3.46 -4.17 -39.10
N VAL A 305 4.08 -5.20 -38.54
CA VAL A 305 4.79 -6.24 -39.28
C VAL A 305 3.98 -6.69 -40.49
N CYS A 306 4.62 -6.61 -41.66
CA CYS A 306 4.10 -7.01 -42.96
C CYS A 306 2.90 -6.22 -43.50
N VAL A 307 2.64 -5.04 -42.96
CA VAL A 307 1.64 -4.13 -43.51
C VAL A 307 2.33 -3.07 -44.37
N ASP A 308 2.15 -3.16 -45.68
CA ASP A 308 2.72 -2.18 -46.62
C ASP A 308 2.28 -0.75 -46.27
N ASN A 309 3.16 0.23 -46.50
CA ASN A 309 3.03 1.64 -46.11
C ASN A 309 2.97 1.89 -44.59
N ARG A 310 3.27 0.88 -43.76
CA ARG A 310 3.35 1.01 -42.29
C ARG A 310 4.55 0.29 -41.67
N LYS A 311 4.90 -0.87 -42.19
CA LYS A 311 5.92 -1.76 -41.61
C LYS A 311 7.33 -1.16 -41.52
N GLY A 312 7.61 -0.09 -42.26
CA GLY A 312 8.88 0.64 -42.29
C GLY A 312 8.87 1.98 -41.56
N SER A 313 7.81 2.32 -40.80
CA SER A 313 7.64 3.64 -40.19
C SER A 313 8.17 3.77 -38.76
N ALA A 314 9.03 2.87 -38.31
CA ALA A 314 9.57 2.87 -36.94
C ALA A 314 10.98 3.47 -36.85
N TYR A 315 11.34 3.96 -35.66
CA TYR A 315 12.69 4.42 -35.36
C TYR A 315 13.07 4.24 -33.89
N SER A 316 14.38 4.12 -33.65
CA SER A 316 15.03 4.24 -32.35
C SER A 316 16.15 5.27 -32.46
N SER A 317 16.17 6.21 -31.51
CA SER A 317 17.11 7.31 -31.48
C SER A 317 17.77 7.42 -30.11
N SER A 318 19.08 7.64 -30.09
CA SER A 318 19.83 7.89 -28.86
C SER A 318 21.02 8.82 -29.09
N LEU A 319 21.41 9.54 -28.03
CA LEU A 319 22.65 10.30 -27.97
C LEU A 319 23.88 9.39 -28.06
N VAL A 320 23.76 8.17 -27.56
CA VAL A 320 24.78 7.11 -27.55
C VAL A 320 24.14 5.84 -28.14
N PRO A 321 24.00 5.74 -29.47
CA PRO A 321 23.28 4.64 -30.11
C PRO A 321 24.19 3.41 -30.28
N LYS A 322 24.66 2.89 -29.14
CA LYS A 322 25.52 1.73 -28.95
C LYS A 322 25.32 1.20 -27.53
N GLY A 323 25.48 -0.10 -27.35
CA GLY A 323 25.49 -0.72 -26.02
C GLY A 323 24.16 -1.33 -25.64
N ASP A 324 24.14 -2.06 -24.53
CA ASP A 324 22.98 -2.84 -24.06
C ASP A 324 21.73 -1.97 -23.92
N LYS A 325 21.88 -0.75 -23.37
CA LYS A 325 20.79 0.22 -23.25
C LYS A 325 20.15 0.57 -24.60
N PHE A 326 20.94 0.86 -25.63
CA PHE A 326 20.37 1.18 -26.95
C PHE A 326 19.76 -0.06 -27.60
N ASP A 327 20.43 -1.20 -27.48
CA ASP A 327 20.01 -2.41 -28.17
C ASP A 327 18.74 -3.03 -27.58
N LEU A 328 18.56 -2.98 -26.26
CA LEU A 328 17.48 -3.67 -25.54
C LEU A 328 16.41 -2.69 -25.05
N ASP A 329 16.77 -1.65 -24.30
CA ASP A 329 15.77 -0.69 -23.79
C ASP A 329 15.12 0.15 -24.90
N PHE A 330 15.79 0.35 -26.04
CA PHE A 330 15.26 1.17 -27.15
C PHE A 330 14.89 0.28 -28.35
N VAL A 331 15.86 -0.42 -28.94
CA VAL A 331 15.62 -1.14 -30.20
C VAL A 331 14.71 -2.36 -29.99
N ALA A 332 14.96 -3.20 -28.97
CA ALA A 332 14.11 -4.36 -28.71
C ALA A 332 12.68 -3.94 -28.30
N HIS A 333 12.55 -2.87 -27.51
CA HIS A 333 11.28 -2.28 -27.12
C HIS A 333 10.43 -1.85 -28.34
N GLU A 334 10.99 -1.01 -29.22
CA GLU A 334 10.26 -0.52 -30.40
C GLU A 334 9.97 -1.65 -31.41
N LEU A 335 10.88 -2.62 -31.55
CA LEU A 335 10.61 -3.82 -32.35
C LEU A 335 9.52 -4.69 -31.70
N GLY A 336 9.43 -4.75 -30.38
CA GLY A 336 8.35 -5.41 -29.64
C GLY A 336 6.98 -4.83 -29.99
N HIS A 337 6.86 -3.50 -30.03
CA HIS A 337 5.67 -2.83 -30.55
C HIS A 337 5.39 -3.16 -32.01
N GLN A 338 6.39 -3.09 -32.90
CA GLN A 338 6.18 -3.44 -34.33
C GLN A 338 5.68 -4.88 -34.51
N LEU A 339 6.04 -5.78 -33.59
CA LEU A 339 5.59 -7.17 -33.54
C LEU A 339 4.24 -7.37 -32.85
N GLY A 340 3.78 -6.44 -32.01
CA GLY A 340 2.39 -6.42 -31.51
C GLY A 340 2.19 -6.20 -30.01
N ALA A 341 3.24 -5.98 -29.21
CA ALA A 341 3.08 -5.74 -27.77
C ALA A 341 2.69 -4.28 -27.46
N ASN A 342 1.86 -4.09 -26.43
CA ASN A 342 1.70 -2.78 -25.78
C ASN A 342 2.64 -2.67 -24.57
N HIS A 343 2.62 -1.52 -23.90
CA HIS A 343 3.38 -1.33 -22.67
C HIS A 343 2.82 -2.14 -21.50
N THR A 344 3.71 -2.63 -20.64
CA THR A 344 3.35 -3.44 -19.46
C THR A 344 3.34 -2.64 -18.15
N TRP A 345 3.91 -1.44 -18.14
CA TRP A 345 4.02 -0.61 -16.95
C TRP A 345 2.67 -0.06 -16.48
N SER A 346 2.59 0.33 -15.21
CA SER A 346 1.35 0.78 -14.56
C SER A 346 1.42 2.19 -13.97
N HIS A 347 2.44 2.99 -14.27
CA HIS A 347 2.61 4.33 -13.68
C HIS A 347 1.63 5.40 -14.21
N GLU A 348 0.99 5.17 -15.34
CA GLU A 348 -0.10 5.99 -15.90
C GLU A 348 -1.04 5.08 -16.71
N ASN A 349 -2.14 5.62 -17.22
CA ASN A 349 -3.07 4.83 -18.02
C ASN A 349 -2.79 4.97 -19.52
N GLU A 350 -2.56 3.85 -20.19
CA GLU A 350 -2.46 3.78 -21.65
C GLU A 350 -3.79 3.38 -22.32
N GLY A 351 -4.74 2.82 -21.55
CA GLY A 351 -6.01 2.33 -22.08
C GLY A 351 -5.92 1.01 -22.86
N THR A 352 -4.79 0.30 -22.76
CA THR A 352 -4.56 -0.99 -23.45
C THR A 352 -4.94 -2.21 -22.62
N GLN A 353 -5.22 -2.04 -21.32
CA GLN A 353 -5.64 -3.08 -20.37
C GLN A 353 -4.59 -4.18 -20.13
N VAL A 354 -3.31 -3.87 -20.36
CA VAL A 354 -2.19 -4.78 -20.12
C VAL A 354 -1.11 -4.14 -19.23
N GLN A 355 -1.51 -3.17 -18.41
CA GLN A 355 -0.71 -2.51 -17.36
C GLN A 355 -0.55 -3.47 -16.16
N VAL A 356 0.36 -4.43 -16.26
CA VAL A 356 0.51 -5.57 -15.33
C VAL A 356 1.80 -5.55 -14.51
N GLU A 357 2.66 -4.54 -14.68
CA GLU A 357 3.86 -4.35 -13.88
C GLU A 357 3.78 -3.05 -13.07
N PRO A 358 4.08 -3.07 -11.76
CA PRO A 358 3.96 -1.88 -10.93
C PRO A 358 4.93 -0.78 -11.39
N GLY A 359 4.54 0.48 -11.16
CA GLY A 359 5.36 1.65 -11.48
C GLY A 359 5.76 1.68 -12.96
N SER A 360 7.04 1.92 -13.22
CA SER A 360 7.62 1.92 -14.56
C SER A 360 7.66 0.56 -15.24
N GLY A 361 7.32 -0.53 -14.55
CA GLY A 361 7.69 -1.88 -14.98
C GLY A 361 9.20 -2.10 -15.07
N SER A 362 9.57 -3.33 -15.37
CA SER A 362 10.97 -3.77 -15.47
C SER A 362 11.27 -4.63 -16.68
N THR A 363 10.30 -5.22 -17.37
CA THR A 363 10.57 -6.00 -18.60
C THR A 363 10.84 -5.09 -19.81
N ILE A 364 11.15 -5.68 -20.97
CA ILE A 364 11.44 -4.93 -22.21
C ILE A 364 10.33 -3.93 -22.59
N MET A 365 9.06 -4.26 -22.34
CA MET A 365 7.92 -3.37 -22.63
C MET A 365 7.58 -2.41 -21.47
N GLY A 366 8.43 -2.36 -20.44
CA GLY A 366 8.42 -1.37 -19.38
C GLY A 366 9.17 -0.08 -19.75
N TYR A 367 9.14 0.90 -18.85
CA TYR A 367 9.81 2.20 -18.90
C TYR A 367 10.85 2.34 -17.77
N ALA A 368 11.57 1.28 -17.47
CA ALA A 368 12.55 1.26 -16.39
C ALA A 368 13.59 2.41 -16.53
N GLY A 369 13.63 3.30 -15.54
CA GLY A 369 14.65 4.34 -15.40
C GLY A 369 14.32 5.70 -16.03
N ILE A 370 13.08 5.92 -16.48
CA ILE A 370 12.65 7.14 -17.18
C ILE A 370 11.34 7.77 -16.67
N THR A 371 10.74 7.20 -15.62
CA THR A 371 9.46 7.65 -15.02
C THR A 371 9.64 8.36 -13.67
N GLY A 372 10.89 8.60 -13.25
CA GLY A 372 11.21 9.37 -12.06
C GLY A 372 10.89 8.63 -10.77
N VAL A 373 9.91 9.10 -10.00
CA VAL A 373 9.55 8.48 -8.70
C VAL A 373 8.91 7.10 -8.87
N ASN A 374 8.36 6.81 -10.04
CA ASN A 374 7.75 5.53 -10.38
C ASN A 374 8.76 4.50 -10.89
N ASP A 375 10.06 4.84 -11.00
CA ASP A 375 11.08 3.95 -11.53
C ASP A 375 11.27 2.73 -10.63
N VAL A 376 10.96 1.55 -11.16
CA VAL A 376 11.15 0.27 -10.49
C VAL A 376 12.61 -0.16 -10.52
N ALA A 377 13.21 -0.07 -11.69
CA ALA A 377 14.60 -0.40 -11.97
C ALA A 377 15.28 0.76 -12.73
N ALA A 378 16.61 0.74 -12.78
CA ALA A 378 17.38 1.74 -13.53
C ALA A 378 17.50 1.42 -15.03
N ARG A 379 17.22 0.15 -15.41
CA ARG A 379 17.27 -0.40 -16.77
C ARG A 379 16.23 -1.51 -16.89
N GLY A 380 15.83 -1.83 -18.11
CA GLY A 380 15.00 -2.99 -18.39
C GLY A 380 15.76 -4.29 -18.09
N ASP A 381 15.01 -5.31 -17.67
CA ASP A 381 15.46 -6.69 -17.61
C ASP A 381 15.24 -7.32 -19.00
N ASP A 382 16.25 -8.02 -19.52
CA ASP A 382 16.34 -8.48 -20.93
C ASP A 382 15.42 -9.66 -21.30
N TYR A 383 14.11 -9.55 -21.03
CA TYR A 383 13.09 -10.53 -21.41
C TYR A 383 11.72 -9.86 -21.56
N PHE A 384 10.80 -10.54 -22.25
CA PHE A 384 9.42 -10.11 -22.36
C PHE A 384 8.55 -10.70 -21.23
N HIS A 385 7.66 -9.86 -20.70
CA HIS A 385 6.58 -10.31 -19.82
C HIS A 385 5.66 -11.30 -20.55
N TYR A 386 5.04 -12.23 -19.82
CA TYR A 386 4.02 -13.14 -20.36
C TYR A 386 3.02 -12.45 -21.31
N ILE A 387 2.46 -11.31 -20.90
CA ILE A 387 1.43 -10.61 -21.68
C ILE A 387 1.98 -10.10 -23.03
N SER A 388 3.22 -9.62 -23.06
CA SER A 388 3.89 -9.16 -24.29
C SER A 388 4.16 -10.33 -25.23
N ILE A 389 4.62 -11.47 -24.70
CA ILE A 389 4.82 -12.70 -25.48
C ILE A 389 3.50 -13.12 -26.13
N LYS A 390 2.42 -13.20 -25.33
CA LYS A 390 1.09 -13.55 -25.81
C LYS A 390 0.61 -12.62 -26.93
N GLN A 391 0.64 -11.30 -26.71
CA GLN A 391 0.18 -10.31 -27.70
C GLN A 391 0.95 -10.41 -29.02
N ILE A 392 2.27 -10.53 -28.94
CA ILE A 392 3.11 -10.68 -30.13
C ILE A 392 2.76 -11.97 -30.86
N ILE A 393 2.72 -13.12 -30.18
CA ILE A 393 2.47 -14.38 -30.86
C ILE A 393 1.06 -14.42 -31.48
N ASP A 394 0.05 -13.89 -30.80
CA ASP A 394 -1.31 -13.79 -31.34
C ASP A 394 -1.34 -12.94 -32.63
N ASN A 395 -0.67 -11.78 -32.64
CA ASN A 395 -0.54 -10.97 -33.84
C ASN A 395 0.23 -11.71 -34.96
N LEU A 396 1.31 -12.42 -34.64
CA LEU A 396 2.12 -13.15 -35.63
C LEU A 396 1.40 -14.38 -36.21
N LYS A 397 0.52 -15.03 -35.46
CA LYS A 397 -0.33 -16.15 -35.96
C LYS A 397 -1.23 -15.70 -37.11
N GLU A 398 -1.62 -14.43 -37.15
CA GLU A 398 -2.46 -13.87 -38.21
C GLU A 398 -1.68 -13.41 -39.45
N LYS A 399 -0.35 -13.32 -39.39
CA LYS A 399 0.47 -12.86 -40.53
C LYS A 399 0.89 -14.02 -41.42
N SER A 400 0.97 -13.76 -42.73
CA SER A 400 1.39 -14.74 -43.75
C SER A 400 2.78 -14.50 -44.35
N CYS A 401 3.45 -13.45 -43.90
CA CYS A 401 4.80 -13.06 -44.31
C CYS A 401 5.88 -13.70 -43.41
N GLY A 402 7.14 -13.46 -43.75
CA GLY A 402 8.27 -14.11 -43.09
C GLY A 402 8.45 -15.56 -43.54
N GLU A 403 9.65 -16.09 -43.29
CA GLU A 403 9.97 -17.50 -43.54
C GLU A 403 9.68 -18.30 -42.26
N VAL A 404 8.77 -19.27 -42.37
CA VAL A 404 8.50 -20.23 -41.28
C VAL A 404 9.46 -21.40 -41.42
N ILE A 405 10.35 -21.55 -40.44
CA ILE A 405 11.36 -22.59 -40.38
C ILE A 405 10.91 -23.61 -39.33
N SER A 406 10.57 -24.83 -39.76
CA SER A 406 10.30 -25.92 -38.83
C SER A 406 11.56 -26.27 -38.03
N ILE A 407 11.42 -26.37 -36.72
CA ILE A 407 12.46 -26.85 -35.81
C ILE A 407 12.06 -28.24 -35.29
N VAL A 408 13.04 -29.01 -34.82
CA VAL A 408 12.82 -30.38 -34.30
C VAL A 408 12.46 -30.37 -32.81
N ASP A 409 12.79 -29.26 -32.17
CA ASP A 409 12.56 -28.93 -30.76
C ASP A 409 11.09 -29.02 -30.37
N THR A 410 10.81 -29.68 -29.25
CA THR A 410 9.46 -29.92 -28.74
C THR A 410 9.15 -28.93 -27.62
N PRO A 411 7.98 -28.26 -27.61
CA PRO A 411 7.65 -27.35 -26.53
C PRO A 411 7.59 -28.06 -25.18
N PRO A 412 7.97 -27.38 -24.08
CA PRO A 412 7.85 -27.93 -22.74
C PRO A 412 6.38 -28.15 -22.36
N GLU A 413 6.12 -29.14 -21.51
CA GLU A 413 4.80 -29.45 -20.97
C GLU A 413 4.74 -29.03 -19.50
N VAL A 414 3.82 -28.13 -19.19
CA VAL A 414 3.58 -27.59 -17.84
C VAL A 414 2.51 -28.44 -17.14
N ALA A 415 2.76 -28.80 -15.88
CA ALA A 415 1.76 -29.48 -15.07
C ALA A 415 0.59 -28.52 -14.75
N PRO A 416 -0.66 -29.02 -14.65
CA PRO A 416 -1.79 -28.19 -14.23
C PRO A 416 -1.52 -27.46 -12.92
N LEU A 417 -1.95 -26.20 -12.86
CA LEU A 417 -1.91 -25.38 -11.64
C LEU A 417 -3.29 -25.38 -10.97
N GLU A 418 -3.30 -25.22 -9.66
CA GLU A 418 -4.52 -25.13 -8.84
C GLU A 418 -4.71 -23.70 -8.33
N ASP A 419 -5.96 -23.26 -8.19
CA ASP A 419 -6.26 -21.96 -7.57
C ASP A 419 -6.26 -22.09 -6.05
N TYR A 420 -5.84 -21.03 -5.34
CA TYR A 420 -5.71 -21.05 -3.87
C TYR A 420 -6.42 -19.89 -3.20
N VAL A 421 -7.02 -20.16 -2.04
CA VAL A 421 -7.52 -19.13 -1.12
C VAL A 421 -6.55 -19.00 0.05
N ILE A 422 -6.06 -17.79 0.31
CA ILE A 422 -5.03 -17.50 1.31
C ILE A 422 -5.47 -16.43 2.31
N PRO A 423 -4.92 -16.45 3.55
CA PRO A 423 -5.22 -15.41 4.53
C PRO A 423 -4.58 -14.07 4.15
N LYS A 424 -5.21 -12.96 4.51
CA LYS A 424 -4.61 -11.63 4.32
C LYS A 424 -3.33 -11.45 5.11
N SER A 425 -2.53 -10.47 4.70
CA SER A 425 -1.29 -10.06 5.38
C SER A 425 -0.26 -11.20 5.56
N THR A 426 -0.33 -12.25 4.75
CA THR A 426 0.47 -13.48 4.91
C THR A 426 1.30 -13.75 3.64
N PRO A 427 2.60 -14.09 3.76
CA PRO A 427 3.41 -14.42 2.60
C PRO A 427 3.06 -15.79 2.03
N PHE A 428 3.29 -15.97 0.74
CA PHE A 428 3.00 -17.23 0.04
C PHE A 428 4.09 -17.57 -0.97
N VAL A 429 4.12 -18.83 -1.39
CA VAL A 429 5.10 -19.37 -2.34
C VAL A 429 4.37 -20.08 -3.47
N LEU A 430 4.69 -19.71 -4.70
CA LEU A 430 4.18 -20.41 -5.88
C LEU A 430 5.24 -21.37 -6.40
N GLU A 431 4.82 -22.61 -6.65
CA GLU A 431 5.65 -23.70 -7.16
C GLU A 431 4.97 -24.30 -8.38
N GLY A 432 5.72 -24.42 -9.47
CA GLY A 432 5.27 -25.07 -10.70
C GLY A 432 6.19 -26.23 -11.06
N SER A 433 5.77 -27.03 -12.03
CA SER A 433 6.64 -28.03 -12.61
C SER A 433 6.40 -28.14 -14.11
N ALA A 434 7.45 -28.45 -14.84
CA ALA A 434 7.38 -28.70 -16.27
C ALA A 434 8.37 -29.79 -16.66
N THR A 435 8.04 -30.50 -17.73
CA THR A 435 8.90 -31.50 -18.34
C THR A 435 9.16 -31.15 -19.79
N ASP A 436 10.29 -31.61 -20.32
CA ASP A 436 10.65 -31.42 -21.72
C ASP A 436 11.02 -32.77 -22.32
N ALA A 437 10.56 -33.04 -23.54
CA ALA A 437 10.92 -34.24 -24.27
C ALA A 437 12.39 -34.21 -24.74
N ASP A 438 12.94 -33.01 -24.93
CA ASP A 438 14.28 -32.76 -25.40
C ASP A 438 15.22 -32.54 -24.20
N ALA A 439 15.78 -33.65 -23.69
CA ALA A 439 16.63 -33.67 -22.49
C ALA A 439 17.93 -32.83 -22.56
N GLY A 440 18.22 -32.18 -23.70
CA GLY A 440 19.34 -31.26 -23.87
C GLY A 440 18.99 -29.80 -23.56
N ASP A 441 17.71 -29.49 -23.41
CA ASP A 441 17.23 -28.14 -23.16
C ASP A 441 17.22 -27.81 -21.68
N VAL A 442 17.32 -26.51 -21.40
CA VAL A 442 17.52 -25.98 -20.05
C VAL A 442 16.33 -25.10 -19.75
N LEU A 443 15.40 -25.65 -18.98
CA LEU A 443 14.18 -24.94 -18.63
C LEU A 443 14.49 -23.76 -17.70
N THR A 444 13.93 -22.59 -18.01
CA THR A 444 13.83 -21.47 -17.09
C THR A 444 12.38 -21.05 -16.88
N TYR A 445 12.10 -20.52 -15.69
CA TYR A 445 10.77 -20.32 -15.15
C TYR A 445 10.57 -18.86 -14.71
N THR A 446 9.42 -18.27 -15.04
CA THR A 446 8.97 -16.99 -14.47
C THR A 446 7.57 -17.13 -13.88
N TRP A 447 7.38 -16.56 -12.70
CA TRP A 447 6.08 -16.36 -12.07
C TRP A 447 5.78 -14.87 -12.10
N GLU A 448 4.73 -14.45 -12.78
CA GLU A 448 4.43 -13.05 -13.05
C GLU A 448 2.99 -12.74 -12.67
N GLN A 449 2.75 -11.66 -11.92
CA GLN A 449 1.39 -11.20 -11.68
C GLN A 449 0.85 -10.55 -12.95
N ILE A 450 -0.41 -10.80 -13.29
CA ILE A 450 -1.03 -10.35 -14.55
C ILE A 450 -2.28 -9.49 -14.32
N ASP A 451 -2.48 -9.00 -13.11
CA ASP A 451 -3.57 -8.09 -12.77
C ASP A 451 -3.33 -6.71 -13.39
N ASN A 452 -4.21 -6.33 -14.32
CA ASN A 452 -4.19 -5.01 -14.92
C ASN A 452 -4.58 -3.92 -13.90
N GLY A 453 -3.88 -2.80 -13.90
CA GLY A 453 -4.27 -1.63 -13.10
C GLY A 453 -3.21 -0.54 -13.09
N ILE A 454 -3.57 0.61 -12.51
CA ILE A 454 -2.67 1.76 -12.35
C ILE A 454 -2.04 1.72 -10.96
N VAL A 455 -0.74 1.47 -10.93
CA VAL A 455 0.05 1.28 -9.71
C VAL A 455 1.25 2.21 -9.78
N THR A 456 1.13 3.36 -9.14
CA THR A 456 2.17 4.37 -8.99
C THR A 456 2.95 4.15 -7.70
N ASN A 457 4.09 4.82 -7.53
CA ASN A 457 4.80 4.88 -6.25
C ASN A 457 3.88 5.26 -5.08
N SER A 458 2.95 6.19 -5.28
CA SER A 458 2.04 6.66 -4.23
C SER A 458 0.87 5.74 -3.94
N SER A 459 0.43 4.94 -4.93
CA SER A 459 -0.68 3.99 -4.75
C SER A 459 -0.22 2.57 -4.40
N PHE A 460 1.07 2.25 -4.60
CA PHE A 460 1.64 0.96 -4.22
C PHE A 460 1.61 0.76 -2.70
N GLY A 461 0.95 -0.30 -2.26
CA GLY A 461 0.83 -0.65 -0.85
C GLY A 461 -0.06 -1.87 -0.61
N PRO A 462 -0.10 -2.38 0.63
CA PRO A 462 -0.85 -3.59 0.94
C PRO A 462 -2.36 -3.39 0.90
N ASN A 463 -2.84 -2.15 0.99
CA ASN A 463 -4.27 -1.82 0.84
C ASN A 463 -4.68 -1.57 -0.62
N ASN A 464 -3.75 -1.72 -1.57
CA ASN A 464 -4.07 -1.58 -2.97
C ASN A 464 -4.89 -2.79 -3.43
N ALA A 465 -6.12 -2.53 -3.87
CA ALA A 465 -7.08 -3.56 -4.25
C ALA A 465 -7.05 -3.92 -5.74
N SER A 466 -6.24 -3.24 -6.57
CA SER A 466 -6.18 -3.50 -8.02
C SER A 466 -4.76 -3.39 -8.57
N GLY A 467 -4.49 -3.96 -9.75
CA GLY A 467 -3.17 -3.96 -10.37
C GLY A 467 -2.12 -4.80 -9.63
N ALA A 468 -0.88 -4.76 -10.11
CA ALA A 468 0.19 -5.61 -9.61
C ALA A 468 0.79 -5.15 -8.26
N ASN A 469 0.84 -6.08 -7.31
CA ASN A 469 1.54 -5.98 -6.03
C ASN A 469 2.97 -6.53 -6.08
N PHE A 470 3.34 -7.23 -7.15
CA PHE A 470 4.64 -7.87 -7.29
C PHE A 470 5.30 -7.55 -8.63
N ARG A 471 6.48 -6.91 -8.59
CA ARG A 471 7.34 -6.72 -9.76
C ARG A 471 7.65 -8.05 -10.47
N SER A 472 7.77 -8.05 -11.80
CA SER A 472 8.31 -9.20 -12.54
C SER A 472 9.83 -9.38 -12.34
N ARG A 473 10.32 -10.63 -12.38
CA ARG A 473 11.71 -11.00 -12.08
C ARG A 473 12.27 -11.91 -13.16
N LEU A 474 13.59 -11.76 -13.41
CA LEU A 474 14.34 -12.52 -14.40
C LEU A 474 14.11 -14.05 -14.31
N PRO A 475 14.06 -14.76 -15.45
CA PRO A 475 13.86 -16.21 -15.50
C PRO A 475 14.84 -17.01 -14.63
N SER A 476 14.29 -17.94 -13.84
CA SER A 476 14.99 -18.76 -12.87
C SER A 476 15.16 -20.22 -13.32
N LEU A 477 16.18 -20.94 -12.82
CA LEU A 477 16.29 -22.40 -12.96
C LEU A 477 15.43 -23.15 -11.92
N VAL A 478 14.97 -22.43 -10.90
CA VAL A 478 14.13 -22.96 -9.83
C VAL A 478 12.69 -22.55 -10.13
N PRO A 479 11.74 -23.51 -10.23
CA PRO A 479 10.34 -23.21 -10.57
C PRO A 479 9.52 -22.70 -9.37
N VAL A 480 10.20 -22.18 -8.34
CA VAL A 480 9.62 -21.73 -7.08
C VAL A 480 9.89 -20.23 -6.92
N ARG A 481 8.85 -19.45 -6.59
CA ARG A 481 8.97 -18.02 -6.28
C ARG A 481 8.20 -17.68 -5.00
N TYR A 482 8.87 -16.97 -4.10
CA TYR A 482 8.30 -16.43 -2.86
C TYR A 482 7.75 -15.02 -3.06
N PHE A 483 6.61 -14.74 -2.42
CA PHE A 483 5.86 -13.48 -2.51
C PHE A 483 5.57 -12.93 -1.10
N PRO A 484 6.22 -11.82 -0.69
CA PRO A 484 7.37 -11.18 -1.33
C PRO A 484 8.64 -12.07 -1.26
N MET A 485 9.73 -11.64 -1.90
CA MET A 485 11.03 -12.34 -1.88
C MET A 485 11.38 -12.85 -0.47
N LEU A 486 11.81 -14.11 -0.37
CA LEU A 486 12.13 -14.76 0.90
C LEU A 486 13.09 -13.94 1.77
N SER A 487 14.07 -13.25 1.15
CA SER A 487 14.99 -12.35 1.85
C SER A 487 14.32 -11.20 2.61
N ARG A 488 13.14 -10.76 2.16
CA ARG A 488 12.31 -9.76 2.87
C ARG A 488 11.50 -10.39 3.98
N VAL A 489 10.93 -11.58 3.74
CA VAL A 489 10.16 -12.32 4.74
C VAL A 489 10.99 -12.60 5.99
N ILE A 490 12.24 -13.05 5.81
CA ILE A 490 13.19 -13.27 6.93
C ILE A 490 13.49 -11.98 7.71
N GLN A 491 13.40 -10.82 7.06
CA GLN A 491 13.59 -9.51 7.69
C GLN A 491 12.31 -8.95 8.33
N GLY A 492 11.20 -9.69 8.29
CA GLY A 492 9.87 -9.23 8.73
C GLY A 492 9.27 -8.14 7.85
N ARG A 493 9.73 -8.00 6.60
CA ARG A 493 9.32 -6.92 5.66
C ARG A 493 8.31 -7.42 4.64
N LEU A 494 7.12 -7.81 5.12
CA LEU A 494 6.04 -8.37 4.29
C LEU A 494 5.37 -7.33 3.39
N THR A 495 5.29 -6.08 3.86
CA THR A 495 4.66 -4.98 3.14
C THR A 495 5.67 -3.94 2.68
N GLU A 496 5.30 -3.16 1.66
CA GLU A 496 6.08 -2.04 1.15
C GLU A 496 5.14 -0.94 0.66
N THR A 497 5.42 0.31 1.02
CA THR A 497 4.69 1.50 0.55
C THR A 497 5.69 2.56 0.11
N PHE A 498 5.30 3.40 -0.85
CA PHE A 498 6.19 4.43 -1.43
C PHE A 498 7.57 3.87 -1.87
N PRO A 499 7.60 2.75 -2.64
CA PRO A 499 8.84 2.06 -3.00
C PRO A 499 9.79 2.95 -3.79
N THR A 500 11.09 2.85 -3.52
CA THR A 500 12.12 3.62 -4.23
C THR A 500 12.72 2.81 -5.37
N ARG A 501 13.42 3.48 -6.30
CA ARG A 501 14.12 2.81 -7.39
C ARG A 501 15.11 1.77 -6.87
N GLY A 502 15.00 0.54 -7.39
CA GLY A 502 15.82 -0.59 -6.97
C GLY A 502 15.39 -1.26 -5.66
N SER A 503 14.30 -0.79 -5.02
CA SER A 503 13.64 -1.54 -3.96
C SER A 503 12.93 -2.79 -4.52
N ALA A 504 12.26 -3.56 -3.66
CA ALA A 504 11.69 -4.82 -4.10
C ALA A 504 10.49 -4.61 -5.03
N TRP A 505 9.64 -3.62 -4.74
CA TRP A 505 8.34 -3.43 -5.40
C TRP A 505 7.47 -4.68 -5.22
N GLU A 506 7.41 -5.17 -3.98
CA GLU A 506 6.67 -6.39 -3.61
C GLU A 506 6.01 -6.21 -2.24
N THR A 507 4.70 -6.46 -2.16
CA THR A 507 3.90 -6.36 -0.92
C THR A 507 2.83 -7.44 -0.87
N VAL A 508 2.61 -8.04 0.32
CA VAL A 508 1.37 -8.82 0.57
C VAL A 508 0.15 -7.89 0.59
N SER A 509 -1.05 -8.45 0.43
CA SER A 509 -2.31 -7.70 0.48
C SER A 509 -2.91 -7.73 1.89
N ASP A 510 -3.31 -6.57 2.41
CA ASP A 510 -4.06 -6.40 3.66
C ASP A 510 -5.58 -6.29 3.42
N VAL A 511 -5.98 -6.27 2.15
CA VAL A 511 -7.38 -6.27 1.68
C VAL A 511 -7.67 -7.53 0.89
N GLU A 512 -8.93 -7.94 0.93
CA GLU A 512 -9.47 -9.00 0.09
C GLU A 512 -9.46 -8.61 -1.38
N ARG A 513 -8.93 -9.51 -2.21
CA ARG A 513 -8.80 -9.35 -3.65
C ARG A 513 -8.36 -10.64 -4.33
N ASP A 514 -8.65 -10.71 -5.61
CA ASP A 514 -8.05 -11.67 -6.53
C ASP A 514 -6.65 -11.21 -6.96
N MET A 515 -5.72 -12.15 -7.08
CA MET A 515 -4.41 -11.98 -7.70
C MET A 515 -4.19 -13.05 -8.75
N ASN A 516 -4.04 -12.65 -10.01
CA ASN A 516 -3.86 -13.56 -11.12
C ASN A 516 -2.39 -13.68 -11.48
N PHE A 517 -1.90 -14.91 -11.66
CA PHE A 517 -0.50 -15.21 -11.96
C PHE A 517 -0.35 -16.03 -13.24
N ALA A 518 0.73 -15.77 -13.97
CA ALA A 518 1.21 -16.58 -15.07
C ALA A 518 2.52 -17.29 -14.71
N PHE A 519 2.55 -18.61 -14.89
CA PHE A 519 3.75 -19.43 -14.84
C PHE A 519 4.26 -19.67 -16.25
N THR A 520 5.36 -19.04 -16.63
CA THR A 520 5.93 -19.14 -17.99
C THR A 520 7.22 -19.95 -17.98
N VAL A 521 7.29 -20.95 -18.85
CA VAL A 521 8.40 -21.88 -19.01
C VAL A 521 9.04 -21.69 -20.37
N ARG A 522 10.36 -21.49 -20.38
CA ARG A 522 11.19 -21.35 -21.58
C ARG A 522 12.15 -22.52 -21.66
N ASP A 523 12.16 -23.24 -22.78
CA ASP A 523 13.15 -24.33 -23.00
C ASP A 523 14.58 -23.82 -23.27
N ASN A 524 14.68 -22.54 -23.66
CA ASN A 524 15.90 -21.91 -24.12
C ASN A 524 16.57 -22.66 -25.26
N ALA A 525 15.82 -23.36 -26.11
CA ALA A 525 16.34 -24.27 -27.13
C ALA A 525 17.19 -23.59 -28.20
N ALA A 526 18.15 -24.36 -28.75
CA ALA A 526 19.08 -23.82 -29.74
C ALA A 526 18.43 -23.75 -31.13
N GLY A 527 18.30 -22.54 -31.68
CA GLY A 527 17.71 -22.33 -33.00
C GLY A 527 16.28 -21.77 -32.96
N GLY A 528 15.78 -21.43 -31.77
CA GLY A 528 14.48 -20.80 -31.52
C GLY A 528 13.79 -21.55 -30.37
N GLY A 529 13.64 -20.90 -29.22
CA GLY A 529 13.03 -21.52 -28.04
C GLY A 529 11.52 -21.60 -28.17
N GLN A 530 10.91 -22.60 -27.52
CA GLN A 530 9.48 -22.68 -27.29
C GLN A 530 9.15 -22.20 -25.87
N VAL A 531 7.99 -21.54 -25.77
CA VAL A 531 7.51 -20.92 -24.53
C VAL A 531 6.08 -21.35 -24.28
N VAL A 532 5.85 -21.94 -23.11
CA VAL A 532 4.53 -22.36 -22.65
C VAL A 532 4.21 -21.70 -21.33
N SER A 533 2.95 -21.33 -21.13
CA SER A 533 2.50 -20.73 -19.88
C SER A 533 1.19 -21.35 -19.41
N GLU A 534 1.01 -21.38 -18.10
CA GLU A 534 -0.24 -21.75 -17.41
C GLU A 534 -0.62 -20.63 -16.45
N LEU A 535 -1.92 -20.43 -16.21
CA LEU A 535 -2.43 -19.40 -15.32
C LEU A 535 -2.98 -20.01 -14.03
N MET A 536 -2.96 -19.23 -12.96
CA MET A 536 -3.63 -19.56 -11.70
C MET A 536 -4.12 -18.29 -11.00
N ASN A 537 -5.10 -18.45 -10.13
CA ASN A 537 -5.62 -17.41 -9.26
C ASN A 537 -5.23 -17.67 -7.79
N VAL A 538 -4.91 -16.60 -7.09
CA VAL A 538 -4.72 -16.58 -5.64
C VAL A 538 -5.69 -15.55 -5.05
N GLN A 539 -6.72 -16.04 -4.35
CA GLN A 539 -7.70 -15.22 -3.68
C GLN A 539 -7.24 -14.90 -2.25
N VAL A 540 -7.14 -13.62 -1.90
CA VAL A 540 -6.88 -13.18 -0.52
C VAL A 540 -8.22 -12.89 0.15
N VAL A 541 -8.46 -13.46 1.33
CA VAL A 541 -9.73 -13.26 2.07
C VAL A 541 -9.55 -12.47 3.36
N ASN A 542 -10.59 -11.72 3.76
CA ASN A 542 -10.58 -10.96 5.01
C ASN A 542 -10.91 -11.78 6.26
N SER A 543 -11.50 -12.96 6.09
CA SER A 543 -11.97 -13.83 7.18
C SER A 543 -10.85 -14.52 7.97
N ALA A 544 -9.61 -14.48 7.48
CA ALA A 544 -8.46 -15.12 8.10
C ALA A 544 -7.16 -14.30 7.91
N GLY A 545 -6.21 -14.50 8.82
CA GLY A 545 -4.89 -13.87 8.79
C GLY A 545 -4.71 -12.70 9.77
N PRO A 546 -3.46 -12.29 10.06
CA PRO A 546 -2.22 -12.84 9.51
C PRO A 546 -1.82 -14.18 10.14
N PHE A 547 -1.41 -15.16 9.32
CA PHE A 547 -0.80 -16.39 9.80
C PHE A 547 0.65 -16.12 10.22
N LYS A 548 1.04 -16.45 11.46
CA LYS A 548 2.35 -16.03 12.02
C LYS A 548 2.97 -17.07 12.97
N VAL A 549 4.26 -17.35 12.82
CA VAL A 549 5.05 -18.07 13.84
C VAL A 549 5.34 -17.14 15.02
N THR A 550 4.95 -17.55 16.23
CA THR A 550 5.05 -16.75 17.46
C THR A 550 6.22 -17.20 18.35
N SER A 551 6.71 -18.44 18.18
CA SER A 551 7.90 -18.96 18.86
C SER A 551 9.23 -18.44 18.28
N GLN A 552 10.33 -18.63 19.01
CA GLN A 552 11.69 -18.16 18.66
C GLN A 552 11.72 -16.68 18.22
N ALA A 553 10.95 -15.84 18.92
CA ALA A 553 10.86 -14.40 18.65
C ALA A 553 12.10 -13.60 19.09
N SER A 554 13.05 -14.24 19.79
CA SER A 554 14.31 -13.64 20.22
C SER A 554 15.47 -14.64 20.08
N PRO A 555 16.74 -14.19 19.96
CA PRO A 555 17.85 -15.09 19.78
C PRO A 555 18.02 -16.08 20.95
N GLN A 556 18.04 -17.36 20.61
CA GLN A 556 18.16 -18.48 21.54
C GLN A 556 19.31 -19.41 21.12
N ALA A 557 19.77 -20.24 22.05
CA ALA A 557 20.83 -21.23 21.81
C ALA A 557 20.36 -22.60 22.27
N PHE A 558 20.27 -23.51 21.32
CA PHE A 558 19.90 -24.90 21.52
C PHE A 558 21.07 -25.82 21.20
N VAL A 559 20.97 -27.06 21.63
CA VAL A 559 21.90 -28.13 21.27
C VAL A 559 21.19 -29.11 20.34
N ALA A 560 21.90 -29.68 19.36
CA ALA A 560 21.35 -30.74 18.53
C ALA A 560 20.77 -31.90 19.38
N GLY A 561 19.61 -32.41 18.98
CA GLY A 561 18.83 -33.42 19.70
C GLY A 561 18.00 -32.90 20.86
N GLU A 562 17.97 -31.58 21.09
CA GLU A 562 17.07 -30.94 22.05
C GLU A 562 15.66 -30.83 21.48
N VAL A 563 14.66 -31.02 22.33
CA VAL A 563 13.25 -30.80 21.99
C VAL A 563 12.94 -29.33 22.10
N ILE A 564 12.33 -28.76 21.07
CA ILE A 564 11.83 -27.37 21.07
C ILE A 564 10.35 -27.35 20.72
N GLU A 565 9.64 -26.39 21.29
CA GLU A 565 8.23 -26.11 20.99
C GLU A 565 8.14 -25.00 19.94
N ILE A 566 7.32 -25.23 18.93
CA ILE A 566 7.05 -24.31 17.82
C ILE A 566 5.59 -23.88 17.94
N ASP A 567 5.37 -22.58 18.10
CA ASP A 567 4.04 -21.99 18.24
C ASP A 567 3.74 -21.08 17.05
N TRP A 568 2.50 -21.09 16.58
CA TRP A 568 2.00 -20.19 15.54
C TRP A 568 0.55 -19.78 15.80
N ASP A 569 0.17 -18.64 15.24
CA ASP A 569 -1.21 -18.18 15.21
C ASP A 569 -1.92 -18.83 14.00
N VAL A 570 -2.90 -19.69 14.28
CA VAL A 570 -3.73 -20.36 13.25
C VAL A 570 -4.54 -19.33 12.46
N ALA A 571 -4.91 -18.21 13.09
CA ALA A 571 -5.54 -17.05 12.46
C ALA A 571 -6.74 -17.37 11.55
N GLY A 572 -7.57 -18.36 11.91
CA GLY A 572 -8.77 -18.77 11.15
C GLY A 572 -8.48 -19.50 9.83
N THR A 573 -7.23 -19.88 9.57
CA THR A 573 -6.83 -20.56 8.32
C THR A 573 -7.30 -22.01 8.22
N ASP A 574 -7.67 -22.61 9.34
CA ASP A 574 -8.24 -23.95 9.45
C ASP A 574 -9.76 -24.00 9.14
N MET A 575 -10.39 -22.84 8.97
CA MET A 575 -11.82 -22.67 8.66
C MET A 575 -12.05 -22.38 7.18
N LEU A 576 -13.26 -22.66 6.65
CA LEU A 576 -13.63 -22.24 5.30
C LEU A 576 -13.55 -20.70 5.18
N PRO A 577 -13.16 -20.16 4.01
CA PRO A 577 -12.90 -20.85 2.74
C PRO A 577 -11.47 -21.42 2.57
N ILE A 578 -10.55 -21.21 3.52
CA ILE A 578 -9.14 -21.66 3.39
C ILE A 578 -8.99 -23.14 3.74
N ALA A 579 -9.55 -23.55 4.88
CA ALA A 579 -9.65 -24.93 5.36
C ALA A 579 -8.35 -25.74 5.46
N THR A 580 -7.19 -25.10 5.67
CA THR A 580 -5.90 -25.79 5.86
C THR A 580 -5.90 -26.57 7.17
N LYS A 581 -5.95 -27.90 7.09
CA LYS A 581 -5.97 -28.76 8.27
C LYS A 581 -4.58 -29.14 8.78
N LYS A 582 -3.58 -29.13 7.91
CA LYS A 582 -2.23 -29.61 8.21
C LYS A 582 -1.15 -28.61 7.82
N VAL A 583 -0.04 -28.60 8.56
CA VAL A 583 1.15 -27.79 8.28
C VAL A 583 2.42 -28.65 8.31
N ASP A 584 3.46 -28.15 7.65
CA ASP A 584 4.81 -28.68 7.67
C ASP A 584 5.74 -27.69 8.39
N ILE A 585 6.64 -28.21 9.22
CA ILE A 585 7.61 -27.43 9.97
C ILE A 585 9.01 -27.67 9.38
N MET A 586 9.61 -26.61 8.84
CA MET A 586 10.88 -26.65 8.13
C MET A 586 11.96 -25.87 8.88
N LEU A 587 13.18 -26.41 8.92
CA LEU A 587 14.37 -25.79 9.46
C LEU A 587 15.26 -25.22 8.36
N SER A 588 15.77 -24.03 8.62
CA SER A 588 16.90 -23.43 7.92
C SER A 588 18.11 -23.38 8.83
N VAL A 589 19.29 -23.70 8.28
CA VAL A 589 20.60 -23.63 8.97
C VAL A 589 21.49 -22.49 8.47
N ASP A 590 21.02 -21.73 7.48
CA ASP A 590 21.76 -20.69 6.77
C ASP A 590 21.18 -19.28 6.97
N GLY A 591 20.37 -19.09 8.02
CA GLY A 591 19.72 -17.83 8.36
C GLY A 591 18.48 -17.53 7.52
N GLY A 592 17.82 -18.56 6.99
CA GLY A 592 16.59 -18.47 6.20
C GLY A 592 16.82 -18.37 4.69
N LEU A 593 18.05 -18.49 4.18
CA LEU A 593 18.31 -18.45 2.74
C LEU A 593 17.70 -19.66 2.03
N SER A 594 17.64 -20.80 2.71
CA SER A 594 16.93 -22.00 2.27
C SER A 594 16.29 -22.76 3.45
N PHE A 595 15.16 -23.43 3.19
CA PHE A 595 14.43 -24.27 4.14
C PHE A 595 14.37 -25.70 3.57
N SER A 596 15.42 -26.48 3.82
CA SER A 596 15.62 -27.79 3.20
C SER A 596 15.47 -28.97 4.16
N GLU A 597 15.41 -28.71 5.47
CA GLU A 597 15.39 -29.75 6.50
C GLU A 597 13.98 -29.82 7.11
N PRO A 598 13.14 -30.82 6.80
CA PRO A 598 11.86 -31.00 7.47
C PRO A 598 12.07 -31.45 8.92
N LEU A 599 11.44 -30.77 9.86
CA LEU A 599 11.40 -31.16 11.28
C LEU A 599 10.18 -32.03 11.58
N ALA A 600 9.03 -31.66 11.01
CA ALA A 600 7.79 -32.42 11.08
C ALA A 600 6.95 -32.12 9.83
N THR A 601 6.18 -33.09 9.35
CA THR A 601 5.33 -32.95 8.16
C THR A 601 3.93 -33.46 8.44
N GLY A 602 2.90 -32.80 7.93
CA GLY A 602 1.50 -33.21 8.10
C GLY A 602 0.99 -33.11 9.54
N VAL A 603 1.48 -32.15 10.32
CA VAL A 603 1.02 -31.90 11.70
C VAL A 603 -0.25 -31.08 11.70
N ASP A 604 -1.12 -31.24 12.70
CA ASP A 604 -2.38 -30.49 12.76
C ASP A 604 -2.14 -28.98 12.84
N ASN A 605 -2.95 -28.21 12.11
CA ASN A 605 -2.93 -26.75 12.14
C ASN A 605 -3.64 -26.21 13.41
N ASN A 606 -3.15 -26.58 14.59
CA ASN A 606 -3.77 -26.26 15.88
C ASN A 606 -3.00 -25.20 16.71
N GLY A 607 -1.89 -24.69 16.17
CA GLY A 607 -1.13 -23.56 16.73
C GLY A 607 0.11 -23.95 17.54
N THR A 608 0.39 -25.23 17.78
CA THR A 608 1.61 -25.65 18.49
C THR A 608 2.09 -27.05 18.10
N HIS A 609 3.40 -27.28 18.12
CA HIS A 609 3.99 -28.60 17.91
C HIS A 609 5.41 -28.71 18.49
N LYS A 610 5.75 -29.88 19.08
CA LYS A 610 7.10 -30.16 19.59
C LYS A 610 7.94 -30.90 18.55
N VAL A 611 9.17 -30.46 18.34
CA VAL A 611 10.11 -31.06 17.38
C VAL A 611 11.47 -31.35 18.01
N VAL A 612 12.13 -32.42 17.56
CA VAL A 612 13.52 -32.72 17.92
C VAL A 612 14.46 -32.04 16.94
N LEU A 613 15.40 -31.24 17.42
CA LEU A 613 16.40 -30.63 16.55
C LEU A 613 17.34 -31.67 15.94
N PRO A 614 17.56 -31.69 14.62
CA PRO A 614 18.43 -32.65 13.96
C PRO A 614 19.89 -32.43 14.34
N GLY A 615 20.74 -33.40 14.01
CA GLY A 615 22.18 -33.40 14.30
C GLY A 615 23.02 -32.43 13.47
N VAL A 616 22.45 -31.28 13.10
CA VAL A 616 23.08 -30.22 12.33
C VAL A 616 23.57 -29.11 13.27
N THR A 617 24.52 -28.31 12.81
CA THR A 617 25.01 -27.14 13.55
C THR A 617 24.73 -25.88 12.77
N ALA A 618 24.22 -24.86 13.44
CA ALA A 618 23.90 -23.58 12.82
C ALA A 618 24.21 -22.44 13.78
N THR A 619 24.81 -21.36 13.26
CA THR A 619 24.95 -20.11 14.03
C THR A 619 23.75 -19.18 13.83
N LYS A 620 22.98 -19.41 12.76
CA LYS A 620 21.78 -18.67 12.39
C LYS A 620 20.78 -19.67 11.81
N ALA A 621 19.88 -20.15 12.64
CA ALA A 621 18.79 -21.02 12.24
C ALA A 621 17.46 -20.29 12.26
N ARG A 622 16.53 -20.74 11.41
CA ARG A 622 15.15 -20.24 11.30
C ARG A 622 14.18 -21.39 11.15
N ILE A 623 12.96 -21.21 11.62
CA ILE A 623 11.83 -22.12 11.47
C ILE A 623 10.82 -21.49 10.52
N MET A 624 10.30 -22.28 9.60
CA MET A 624 9.16 -21.97 8.75
C MET A 624 8.04 -22.94 9.07
N VAL A 625 6.84 -22.42 9.29
CA VAL A 625 5.60 -23.20 9.30
C VAL A 625 4.90 -22.94 7.97
N LYS A 626 4.74 -23.98 7.16
CA LYS A 626 4.17 -23.92 5.81
C LYS A 626 2.85 -24.69 5.79
N ALA A 627 1.80 -24.18 5.15
CA ALA A 627 0.61 -24.98 4.89
C ALA A 627 0.95 -26.22 4.04
N ALA A 628 0.37 -27.38 4.37
CA ALA A 628 0.66 -28.64 3.68
C ALA A 628 -0.09 -28.75 2.34
N ASP A 629 -1.32 -28.26 2.28
CA ASP A 629 -2.25 -28.29 1.15
C ASP A 629 -2.59 -26.89 0.62
N ASN A 630 -1.81 -25.88 1.01
CA ASN A 630 -1.97 -24.49 0.57
C ASN A 630 -0.59 -23.83 0.38
N ILE A 631 -0.56 -22.62 -0.18
CA ILE A 631 0.67 -21.93 -0.62
C ILE A 631 1.22 -20.93 0.39
N TYR A 632 0.49 -20.61 1.46
CA TYR A 632 0.93 -19.64 2.47
C TYR A 632 1.87 -20.25 3.52
N TYR A 633 2.67 -19.41 4.15
CA TYR A 633 3.61 -19.83 5.20
C TYR A 633 3.96 -18.68 6.14
N ALA A 634 4.65 -18.98 7.22
CA ALA A 634 5.25 -17.98 8.11
C ALA A 634 6.64 -18.40 8.60
N VAL A 635 7.49 -17.44 8.93
CA VAL A 635 8.86 -17.66 9.42
C VAL A 635 9.02 -16.95 10.76
N ASN A 636 9.75 -17.58 11.68
CA ASN A 636 9.97 -17.04 13.02
C ASN A 636 10.80 -15.73 13.02
N ASP A 637 10.59 -14.86 14.01
CA ASP A 637 11.11 -13.48 14.01
C ASP A 637 12.63 -13.35 14.26
N ALA A 638 13.29 -14.27 14.98
CA ALA A 638 14.73 -14.16 15.32
C ALA A 638 15.62 -15.36 14.89
N ASP A 639 16.90 -15.09 14.59
CA ASP A 639 17.90 -16.14 14.39
C ASP A 639 18.16 -16.86 15.73
N PHE A 640 18.21 -18.19 15.74
CA PHE A 640 18.74 -18.96 16.87
C PHE A 640 19.98 -19.76 16.48
N SER A 641 20.65 -20.39 17.44
CA SER A 641 21.85 -21.21 17.19
C SER A 641 21.65 -22.66 17.65
N ILE A 642 22.26 -23.59 16.93
CA ILE A 642 22.26 -25.03 17.22
C ILE A 642 23.71 -25.47 17.39
N ALA A 643 24.09 -25.83 18.61
CA ALA A 643 25.40 -26.36 18.94
C ALA A 643 25.49 -27.87 18.66
N ALA A 644 26.70 -28.35 18.34
CA ALA A 644 26.94 -29.76 18.06
C ALA A 644 26.65 -30.65 19.28
N SER A 645 26.04 -31.82 19.04
CA SER A 645 25.91 -32.89 20.02
C SER A 645 26.70 -34.13 19.57
N PRO A 646 27.41 -34.85 20.46
CA PRO A 646 28.12 -36.09 20.10
C PRO A 646 27.19 -37.20 19.59
N PHE A 647 25.96 -37.25 20.08
CA PHE A 647 24.91 -38.14 19.59
C PHE A 647 23.53 -37.52 19.85
N ILE A 648 22.50 -38.00 19.14
CA ILE A 648 21.10 -37.62 19.33
C ILE A 648 20.20 -38.86 19.27
N MET A 649 19.00 -38.75 19.82
CA MET A 649 17.89 -39.68 19.59
C MET A 649 16.88 -38.95 18.71
N ASN A 650 16.80 -39.34 17.43
CA ASN A 650 15.95 -38.68 16.45
C ASN A 650 14.57 -39.35 16.44
N PHE A 651 13.61 -38.76 17.13
CA PHE A 651 12.21 -39.17 17.12
C PHE A 651 11.47 -38.37 16.04
N SER A 652 10.59 -39.05 15.29
CA SER A 652 9.70 -38.39 14.32
C SER A 652 8.51 -37.70 14.99
N GLU A 653 8.07 -38.22 16.13
CA GLU A 653 6.93 -37.73 16.90
C GLU A 653 7.28 -37.78 18.40
N LEU A 654 6.64 -36.92 19.18
CA LEU A 654 6.82 -36.85 20.64
C LEU A 654 5.50 -36.96 21.40
N GLU A 655 4.42 -37.23 20.69
CA GLU A 655 3.07 -37.41 21.25
C GLU A 655 2.52 -38.69 20.64
N TYR A 656 2.16 -39.65 21.49
CA TYR A 656 1.71 -40.96 21.08
C TYR A 656 0.42 -41.32 21.78
N GLU A 657 -0.44 -42.04 21.06
CA GLU A 657 -1.70 -42.55 21.60
C GLU A 657 -1.70 -44.08 21.56
N ALA A 658 -2.22 -44.70 22.62
CA ALA A 658 -2.40 -46.14 22.68
C ALA A 658 -3.78 -46.49 23.23
N CYS A 659 -4.39 -47.53 22.66
CA CYS A 659 -5.57 -48.13 23.28
C CYS A 659 -5.16 -49.03 24.45
N HIS A 660 -6.01 -49.08 25.48
CA HIS A 660 -5.84 -49.89 26.69
C HIS A 660 -5.45 -51.36 26.40
N PHE A 661 -5.74 -51.95 25.24
CA PHE A 661 -5.44 -53.37 24.96
C PHE A 661 -4.35 -53.63 23.91
N ASP A 662 -3.71 -52.57 23.42
CA ASP A 662 -2.75 -52.68 22.32
C ASP A 662 -1.31 -52.36 22.78
N ASP A 663 -0.38 -53.20 22.35
CA ASP A 663 1.05 -52.91 22.45
C ASP A 663 1.39 -51.79 21.45
N LEU A 664 2.20 -50.82 21.88
CA LEU A 664 2.66 -49.71 21.03
C LEU A 664 4.16 -49.82 20.78
N ILE A 665 4.58 -49.67 19.52
CA ILE A 665 5.99 -49.61 19.13
C ILE A 665 6.32 -48.19 18.71
N ILE A 666 7.25 -47.57 19.44
CA ILE A 666 7.75 -46.21 19.17
C ILE A 666 9.17 -46.30 18.60
N PRO A 667 9.38 -45.99 17.31
CA PRO A 667 10.70 -46.03 16.69
C PRO A 667 11.46 -44.70 16.88
N PHE A 668 12.78 -44.79 17.03
CA PHE A 668 13.68 -43.64 16.85
C PHE A 668 15.00 -44.07 16.22
N ILE A 669 15.73 -43.12 15.63
CA ILE A 669 17.07 -43.39 15.08
C ILE A 669 18.13 -42.83 16.02
N TYR A 670 19.04 -43.69 16.48
CA TYR A 670 20.22 -43.25 17.23
C TYR A 670 21.32 -42.82 16.26
N GLU A 671 21.72 -41.56 16.31
CA GLU A 671 22.71 -40.96 15.41
C GLU A 671 23.92 -40.43 16.18
N THR A 672 25.12 -40.59 15.61
CA THR A 672 26.38 -40.18 16.22
C THR A 672 27.12 -39.19 15.34
N TYR A 673 27.75 -38.20 15.96
CA TYR A 673 28.53 -37.15 15.30
C TYR A 673 29.90 -37.01 15.94
N SER A 674 30.78 -36.23 15.31
CA SER A 674 32.11 -35.90 15.84
C SER A 674 32.99 -37.11 16.19
N GLY A 675 32.74 -38.27 15.58
CA GLY A 675 33.49 -39.51 15.83
C GLY A 675 33.18 -40.21 17.15
N PHE A 676 32.04 -39.91 17.78
CA PHE A 676 31.57 -40.59 18.99
C PHE A 676 31.39 -42.10 18.74
N ASN A 677 31.91 -42.93 19.65
CA ASN A 677 31.95 -44.38 19.51
C ASN A 677 31.81 -45.14 20.84
N GLU A 678 31.31 -44.46 21.89
CA GLU A 678 31.03 -45.12 23.16
C GLU A 678 29.74 -45.95 23.07
N GLU A 679 29.64 -47.01 23.87
CA GLU A 679 28.39 -47.77 24.00
C GLU A 679 27.37 -46.96 24.80
N VAL A 680 26.19 -46.78 24.22
CA VAL A 680 25.02 -46.14 24.82
C VAL A 680 24.04 -47.20 25.25
N THR A 681 23.52 -47.06 26.47
CA THR A 681 22.41 -47.86 27.00
C THR A 681 21.15 -47.00 27.03
N PHE A 682 20.05 -47.53 26.52
CA PHE A 682 18.74 -46.88 26.57
C PHE A 682 17.98 -47.32 27.83
N GLN A 683 17.38 -46.37 28.53
CA GLN A 683 16.57 -46.59 29.71
C GLN A 683 15.39 -45.61 29.71
N ALA A 684 14.33 -45.93 30.45
CA ALA A 684 13.20 -45.03 30.63
C ALA A 684 13.02 -44.69 32.12
N SER A 685 12.57 -43.47 32.39
CA SER A 685 12.10 -43.00 33.70
C SER A 685 10.70 -42.40 33.58
N ASP A 686 10.09 -42.13 34.74
CA ASP A 686 8.73 -41.56 34.82
C ASP A 686 7.65 -42.42 34.14
N VAL A 687 7.92 -43.72 34.05
CA VAL A 687 7.04 -44.73 33.49
C VAL A 687 5.86 -44.96 34.45
N PRO A 688 4.60 -44.91 34.00
CA PRO A 688 3.44 -45.20 34.85
C PRO A 688 3.49 -46.63 35.42
N ASP A 689 2.90 -46.80 36.61
CA ASP A 689 2.82 -48.11 37.26
C ASP A 689 2.15 -49.12 36.31
N ASN A 690 2.72 -50.34 36.23
CA ASN A 690 2.30 -51.47 35.40
C ASN A 690 2.57 -51.37 33.88
N LEU A 691 3.06 -50.26 33.35
CA LEU A 691 3.49 -50.18 31.95
C LEU A 691 4.85 -50.90 31.78
N GLY A 692 4.89 -51.90 30.89
CA GLY A 692 6.12 -52.55 30.48
C GLY A 692 6.80 -51.74 29.37
N ILE A 693 8.11 -51.51 29.49
CA ILE A 693 8.90 -50.83 28.46
C ILE A 693 10.18 -51.62 28.17
N SER A 694 10.45 -51.88 26.89
CA SER A 694 11.67 -52.54 26.45
C SER A 694 12.24 -51.94 25.17
N PHE A 695 13.55 -52.06 24.97
CA PHE A 695 14.27 -51.45 23.85
C PHE A 695 14.90 -52.53 22.98
N THR A 696 14.74 -52.41 21.66
CA THR A 696 15.35 -53.31 20.68
C THR A 696 16.12 -52.51 19.62
N PRO A 697 17.46 -52.49 19.64
CA PRO A 697 18.35 -53.06 20.67
C PRO A 697 18.43 -52.20 21.94
N ALA A 698 18.68 -52.81 23.10
CA ALA A 698 18.81 -52.09 24.38
C ALA A 698 20.11 -51.27 24.52
N THR A 699 21.14 -51.58 23.71
CA THR A 699 22.39 -50.82 23.65
C THR A 699 22.89 -50.73 22.21
N THR A 700 23.66 -49.68 21.90
CA THR A 700 24.38 -49.57 20.62
C THR A 700 25.60 -48.65 20.77
N SER A 701 26.58 -48.80 19.87
CA SER A 701 27.73 -47.89 19.72
C SER A 701 27.87 -47.39 18.27
N VAL A 702 26.91 -47.74 17.41
CA VAL A 702 26.93 -47.46 15.96
C VAL A 702 25.84 -46.45 15.66
N GLY A 703 26.21 -45.29 15.11
CA GLY A 703 25.23 -44.31 14.61
C GLY A 703 24.46 -44.82 13.39
N GLY A 704 23.24 -44.30 13.21
CA GLY A 704 22.28 -44.77 12.20
C GLY A 704 21.58 -46.07 12.62
N THR A 705 21.59 -46.42 13.91
CA THR A 705 20.90 -47.62 14.41
C THR A 705 19.43 -47.28 14.67
N PRO A 706 18.47 -47.94 14.01
CA PRO A 706 17.06 -47.85 14.39
C PRO A 706 16.86 -48.57 15.74
N VAL A 707 16.09 -47.96 16.64
CA VAL A 707 15.76 -48.48 17.96
C VAL A 707 14.26 -48.45 18.13
N ASP A 708 13.68 -49.60 18.46
CA ASP A 708 12.25 -49.72 18.76
C ASP A 708 12.05 -49.76 20.28
N ILE A 709 11.17 -48.89 20.77
CA ILE A 709 10.65 -48.93 22.14
C ILE A 709 9.32 -49.68 22.10
N LEU A 710 9.25 -50.85 22.73
CA LEU A 710 8.01 -51.61 22.89
C LEU A 710 7.37 -51.25 24.23
N LEU A 711 6.17 -50.70 24.17
CA LEU A 711 5.27 -50.49 25.30
C LEU A 711 4.28 -51.66 25.36
N GLU A 712 4.28 -52.40 26.46
CA GLU A 712 3.46 -53.60 26.68
C GLU A 712 2.73 -53.55 28.03
N ASN A 713 1.70 -54.38 28.22
CA ASN A 713 0.81 -54.38 29.38
C ASN A 713 0.03 -53.05 29.56
N THR A 714 -0.32 -52.39 28.46
CA THR A 714 -1.15 -51.17 28.49
C THR A 714 -2.46 -51.43 29.22
N GLU A 715 -2.99 -52.67 29.25
CA GLU A 715 -4.29 -53.05 29.83
C GLU A 715 -4.42 -52.94 31.35
N ASN A 716 -3.34 -52.58 32.03
CA ASN A 716 -3.32 -52.35 33.47
C ASN A 716 -2.87 -50.92 33.82
N VAL A 717 -2.74 -50.05 32.82
CA VAL A 717 -2.38 -48.65 32.98
C VAL A 717 -3.67 -47.82 32.89
N PRO A 718 -4.00 -47.01 33.91
CA PRO A 718 -5.19 -46.18 33.85
C PRO A 718 -5.22 -45.27 32.62
N GLU A 719 -6.41 -44.91 32.17
CA GLU A 719 -6.58 -43.84 31.20
C GLU A 719 -5.95 -42.53 31.70
N GLY A 720 -5.26 -41.83 30.81
CA GLY A 720 -4.65 -40.55 31.11
C GLY A 720 -3.43 -40.23 30.23
N ALA A 721 -2.91 -39.02 30.45
CA ALA A 721 -1.71 -38.50 29.82
C ALA A 721 -0.47 -38.74 30.70
N TYR A 722 0.58 -39.29 30.10
CA TYR A 722 1.82 -39.66 30.78
C TYR A 722 3.04 -39.10 30.04
N SER A 723 3.88 -38.32 30.71
CA SER A 723 5.16 -37.87 30.14
C SER A 723 6.28 -38.85 30.51
N ILE A 724 6.78 -39.62 29.54
CA ILE A 724 7.80 -40.65 29.72
C ILE A 724 9.15 -40.11 29.24
N THR A 725 10.18 -40.23 30.08
CA THR A 725 11.53 -39.77 29.73
C THR A 725 12.40 -40.93 29.29
N ILE A 726 12.94 -40.86 28.08
CA ILE A 726 13.91 -41.80 27.52
C ILE A 726 15.31 -41.22 27.67
N SER A 727 16.20 -41.95 28.34
CA SER A 727 17.60 -41.57 28.51
C SER A 727 18.52 -42.49 27.70
N ALA A 728 19.40 -41.88 26.91
CA ALA A 728 20.57 -42.52 26.31
C ALA A 728 21.81 -42.23 27.17
N VAL A 729 22.33 -43.26 27.85
CA VAL A 729 23.43 -43.15 28.82
C VAL A 729 24.70 -43.77 28.25
N SER A 730 25.77 -42.96 28.14
CA SER A 730 27.13 -43.41 27.84
C SER A 730 28.06 -43.23 29.04
N ALA A 731 29.35 -43.54 28.88
CA ALA A 731 30.34 -43.30 29.93
C ALA A 731 30.61 -41.81 30.17
N SER A 732 30.46 -40.99 29.13
CA SER A 732 30.82 -39.56 29.15
C SER A 732 29.63 -38.60 29.16
N LEU A 733 28.45 -39.04 28.71
CA LEU A 733 27.28 -38.19 28.49
C LEU A 733 25.96 -38.95 28.70
N THR A 734 24.97 -38.26 29.22
CA THR A 734 23.56 -38.68 29.22
C THR A 734 22.75 -37.66 28.41
N LYS A 735 21.81 -38.15 27.60
CA LYS A 735 20.83 -37.34 26.87
C LYS A 735 19.44 -37.87 27.13
N ASP A 736 18.53 -36.97 27.44
CA ASP A 736 17.14 -37.28 27.77
C ASP A 736 16.22 -36.66 26.72
N ILE A 737 15.19 -37.41 26.31
CA ILE A 737 14.05 -36.92 25.54
C ILE A 737 12.78 -37.38 26.24
N THR A 738 11.85 -36.47 26.43
CA THR A 738 10.54 -36.76 26.99
C THR A 738 9.52 -36.75 25.86
N PHE A 739 8.72 -37.81 25.77
CA PHE A 739 7.53 -37.86 24.91
C PHE A 739 6.29 -38.04 25.78
N ASP A 740 5.14 -37.59 25.27
CA ASP A 740 3.85 -37.73 25.91
C ASP A 740 3.10 -38.96 25.35
N LEU A 741 2.55 -39.77 26.23
CA LEU A 741 1.75 -40.97 25.92
C LEU A 741 0.36 -40.79 26.50
N ASN A 742 -0.65 -40.73 25.64
CA ASN A 742 -2.06 -40.76 26.03
C ASN A 742 -2.57 -42.19 25.90
N ILE A 743 -3.05 -42.75 27.02
CA ILE A 743 -3.70 -44.05 27.03
C ILE A 743 -5.20 -43.82 27.14
N TYR A 744 -5.95 -44.37 26.18
CA TYR A 744 -7.40 -44.28 26.09
C TYR A 744 -8.07 -45.61 26.42
N ASP A 745 -9.31 -45.57 26.88
CA ASP A 745 -10.15 -46.75 27.10
C ASP A 745 -11.28 -46.88 26.05
N ASP A 746 -11.96 -48.03 26.02
CA ASP A 746 -13.14 -48.28 25.18
C ASP A 746 -14.47 -47.87 25.86
N ASP A 747 -14.39 -47.31 27.07
CA ASP A 747 -15.52 -46.73 27.79
C ASP A 747 -15.66 -45.24 27.44
N PHE A 748 -16.60 -44.92 26.56
CA PHE A 748 -16.87 -43.55 26.13
C PHE A 748 -17.99 -42.93 26.97
N PRO A 749 -17.74 -41.80 27.68
CA PRO A 749 -18.83 -41.00 28.24
C PRO A 749 -19.81 -40.53 27.15
N GLU A 750 -21.02 -40.11 27.55
CA GLU A 750 -22.02 -39.61 26.59
C GLU A 750 -21.72 -38.16 26.20
N VAL A 751 -21.44 -37.91 24.91
CA VAL A 751 -21.21 -36.55 24.38
C VAL A 751 -22.44 -35.67 24.61
N GLN A 752 -22.25 -34.57 25.35
CA GLN A 752 -23.29 -33.57 25.58
C GLN A 752 -23.21 -32.46 24.54
N LEU A 753 -24.28 -32.29 23.76
CA LEU A 753 -24.37 -31.20 22.78
C LEU A 753 -24.65 -29.87 23.50
N ASN A 754 -24.02 -28.77 23.09
CA ASN A 754 -24.14 -27.45 23.71
C ASN A 754 -24.97 -26.50 22.84
N ALA A 755 -24.54 -26.24 21.61
CA ALA A 755 -25.18 -25.32 20.67
C ALA A 755 -25.32 -25.96 19.27
N PRO A 756 -26.39 -25.64 18.51
CA PRO A 756 -27.56 -24.88 18.93
C PRO A 756 -28.39 -25.66 19.97
N VAL A 757 -29.26 -24.94 20.70
CA VAL A 757 -30.21 -25.56 21.63
C VAL A 757 -31.20 -26.44 20.86
N ASP A 758 -31.66 -27.53 21.48
CA ASP A 758 -32.60 -28.44 20.80
C ASP A 758 -33.91 -27.74 20.44
N GLY A 759 -34.30 -27.82 19.18
CA GLY A 759 -35.47 -27.18 18.61
C GLY A 759 -35.29 -25.68 18.36
N ALA A 760 -34.06 -25.17 18.30
CA ALA A 760 -33.80 -23.77 17.93
C ALA A 760 -34.43 -23.42 16.57
N ILE A 761 -34.93 -22.20 16.46
CA ILE A 761 -35.43 -21.60 15.22
C ILE A 761 -34.57 -20.38 14.90
N ASP A 762 -34.62 -19.93 13.66
CA ASP A 762 -33.89 -18.74 13.18
C ASP A 762 -32.37 -18.84 13.38
N VAL A 763 -31.83 -20.04 13.17
CA VAL A 763 -30.39 -20.34 13.29
C VAL A 763 -29.67 -20.00 11.98
N SER A 764 -28.54 -19.28 12.02
CA SER A 764 -27.77 -18.99 10.80
C SER A 764 -27.32 -20.30 10.12
N ILE A 765 -27.17 -20.30 8.79
CA ILE A 765 -26.55 -21.43 8.08
C ILE A 765 -25.07 -21.59 8.44
N ASN A 766 -24.44 -20.56 9.02
CA ASN A 766 -23.07 -20.59 9.51
C ASN A 766 -22.99 -20.83 11.03
N GLU A 767 -24.04 -21.41 11.63
CA GLU A 767 -24.07 -21.71 13.06
C GLU A 767 -22.96 -22.70 13.44
N LEU A 768 -22.22 -22.37 14.51
CA LEU A 768 -21.25 -23.27 15.10
C LEU A 768 -21.99 -24.35 15.92
N LEU A 769 -21.91 -25.59 15.47
CA LEU A 769 -22.32 -26.74 16.26
C LEU A 769 -21.25 -26.97 17.34
N GLU A 770 -21.64 -26.97 18.61
CA GLU A 770 -20.73 -27.10 19.74
C GLU A 770 -21.17 -28.24 20.66
N TRP A 771 -20.21 -28.97 21.22
CA TRP A 771 -20.44 -30.00 22.23
C TRP A 771 -19.38 -29.94 23.33
N GLU A 772 -19.63 -30.63 24.43
CA GLU A 772 -18.71 -30.73 25.56
C GLU A 772 -17.45 -31.49 25.13
N GLU A 773 -16.30 -30.88 25.38
CA GLU A 773 -14.99 -31.50 25.19
C GLU A 773 -14.74 -32.49 26.33
N ASP A 774 -14.23 -33.68 26.00
CA ASP A 774 -13.81 -34.68 26.98
C ASP A 774 -12.40 -35.18 26.64
N PRO A 775 -11.48 -35.26 27.62
CA PRO A 775 -10.13 -35.78 27.40
C PRO A 775 -10.07 -37.21 26.86
N SER A 776 -11.15 -37.98 26.95
CA SER A 776 -11.23 -39.38 26.49
C SER A 776 -11.41 -39.49 24.96
N TYR A 777 -11.63 -38.37 24.26
CA TYR A 777 -11.88 -38.31 22.82
C TYR A 777 -10.76 -37.55 22.11
N THR A 778 -10.37 -38.03 20.93
CA THR A 778 -9.38 -37.37 20.07
C THR A 778 -10.00 -36.84 18.79
N ALA A 779 -11.17 -37.37 18.41
CA ALA A 779 -11.94 -36.89 17.28
C ALA A 779 -13.45 -37.15 17.47
N TYR A 780 -14.24 -36.57 16.58
CA TYR A 780 -15.68 -36.65 16.58
C TYR A 780 -16.21 -36.82 15.15
N GLU A 781 -17.12 -37.76 14.96
CA GLU A 781 -17.87 -37.89 13.70
C GLU A 781 -19.21 -37.14 13.84
N VAL A 782 -19.39 -36.05 13.10
CA VAL A 782 -20.57 -35.19 13.13
C VAL A 782 -21.52 -35.61 12.02
N HIS A 783 -22.77 -35.90 12.38
CA HIS A 783 -23.83 -36.28 11.43
C HIS A 783 -24.84 -35.15 11.35
N ILE A 784 -25.18 -34.70 10.13
CA ILE A 784 -26.23 -33.72 9.88
C ILE A 784 -27.20 -34.28 8.84
N ALA A 785 -28.50 -34.21 9.08
CA ALA A 785 -29.54 -34.76 8.22
C ALA A 785 -30.79 -33.88 8.15
N THR A 786 -31.60 -34.04 7.11
CA THR A 786 -32.92 -33.36 7.00
C THR A 786 -34.05 -34.16 7.68
N ASP A 787 -33.76 -35.32 8.26
CA ASP A 787 -34.74 -36.16 8.96
C ASP A 787 -34.17 -36.79 10.24
N ALA A 788 -35.02 -36.97 11.24
CA ALA A 788 -34.65 -37.51 12.56
C ALA A 788 -34.15 -38.97 12.52
N ALA A 789 -34.40 -39.71 11.44
CA ALA A 789 -33.90 -41.08 11.28
C ALA A 789 -32.51 -41.13 10.62
N PHE A 790 -31.95 -39.97 10.23
CA PHE A 790 -30.69 -39.85 9.49
C PHE A 790 -30.68 -40.70 8.21
N SER A 791 -31.82 -40.78 7.52
CA SER A 791 -31.94 -41.50 6.24
C SER A 791 -31.44 -40.64 5.07
N ASN A 792 -31.54 -39.32 5.19
CA ASN A 792 -31.03 -38.33 4.26
C ASN A 792 -29.94 -37.50 4.95
N LEU A 793 -28.71 -38.01 4.94
CA LEU A 793 -27.54 -37.29 5.41
C LEU A 793 -27.23 -36.13 4.46
N VAL A 794 -27.01 -34.95 5.05
CA VAL A 794 -26.53 -33.74 4.39
C VAL A 794 -25.01 -33.76 4.50
N GLU A 795 -24.48 -33.90 5.73
CA GLU A 795 -23.05 -33.96 5.99
C GLU A 795 -22.69 -35.10 6.94
N LEU A 796 -21.50 -35.67 6.70
CA LEU A 796 -20.85 -36.65 7.55
C LEU A 796 -19.35 -36.34 7.56
N VAL A 797 -18.87 -35.73 8.64
CA VAL A 797 -17.49 -35.24 8.75
C VAL A 797 -16.82 -35.75 10.02
N THR A 798 -15.50 -35.90 9.99
CA THR A 798 -14.69 -36.16 11.19
C THR A 798 -13.89 -34.92 11.53
N VAL A 799 -13.98 -34.48 12.78
CA VAL A 799 -13.28 -33.29 13.29
C VAL A 799 -12.51 -33.63 14.57
N ASN A 800 -11.38 -32.96 14.80
CA ASN A 800 -10.55 -33.17 16.01
C ASN A 800 -10.85 -32.13 17.09
N THR A 801 -11.84 -31.27 16.85
CA THR A 801 -12.28 -30.19 17.74
C THR A 801 -13.67 -30.49 18.29
N ASN A 802 -14.05 -29.85 19.40
CA ASN A 802 -15.39 -30.01 19.99
C ASN A 802 -16.47 -29.12 19.33
N SER A 803 -16.21 -28.66 18.11
CA SER A 803 -17.09 -27.79 17.35
C SER A 803 -16.94 -27.97 15.84
N TYR A 804 -17.99 -27.59 15.10
CA TYR A 804 -18.04 -27.69 13.65
C TYR A 804 -19.02 -26.67 13.05
N VAL A 805 -18.62 -25.96 11.98
CA VAL A 805 -19.53 -25.11 11.19
C VAL A 805 -19.95 -25.89 9.93
N PRO A 806 -21.25 -26.19 9.76
CA PRO A 806 -21.77 -26.85 8.57
C PRO A 806 -21.60 -26.01 7.30
N ALA A 807 -21.46 -26.65 6.14
CA ALA A 807 -21.20 -25.97 4.85
C ALA A 807 -22.36 -26.10 3.84
N GLU A 808 -23.23 -27.09 3.99
CA GLU A 808 -24.26 -27.47 3.01
C GLU A 808 -25.69 -27.19 3.52
N LEU A 809 -25.84 -26.28 4.50
CA LEU A 809 -27.15 -25.91 5.01
C LEU A 809 -27.86 -24.93 4.07
N ASN A 810 -29.11 -25.25 3.75
CA ASN A 810 -30.06 -24.33 3.12
C ASN A 810 -30.84 -23.54 4.19
N ASN A 811 -31.21 -22.30 3.86
CA ASN A 811 -32.11 -21.45 4.64
C ASN A 811 -33.51 -22.07 4.81
N GLN A 812 -34.26 -21.64 5.82
CA GLN A 812 -35.63 -22.09 6.14
C GLN A 812 -35.83 -23.62 6.19
N THR A 813 -34.80 -24.36 6.59
CA THR A 813 -34.80 -25.83 6.56
C THR A 813 -34.51 -26.38 7.96
N GLN A 814 -35.28 -27.40 8.36
CA GLN A 814 -35.04 -28.10 9.61
C GLN A 814 -33.97 -29.18 9.44
N TYR A 815 -32.94 -29.14 10.29
CA TYR A 815 -31.87 -30.13 10.36
C TYR A 815 -31.87 -30.87 11.69
N TYR A 816 -31.36 -32.09 11.66
CA TYR A 816 -31.12 -32.96 12.79
C TYR A 816 -29.63 -33.29 12.84
N TRP A 817 -29.02 -33.18 14.01
CA TRP A 817 -27.60 -33.44 14.17
C TRP A 817 -27.29 -34.23 15.43
N ARG A 818 -26.17 -34.95 15.39
CA ARG A 818 -25.63 -35.75 16.49
C ARG A 818 -24.15 -35.98 16.26
N VAL A 819 -23.44 -36.31 17.34
CA VAL A 819 -21.99 -36.48 17.34
C VAL A 819 -21.63 -37.86 17.87
N LYS A 820 -20.65 -38.51 17.26
CA LYS A 820 -20.07 -39.76 17.75
C LYS A 820 -18.62 -39.52 18.16
N PRO A 821 -18.23 -39.77 19.42
CA PRO A 821 -16.85 -39.62 19.85
C PRO A 821 -15.97 -40.75 19.28
N LEU A 822 -14.72 -40.43 19.00
CA LEU A 822 -13.68 -41.32 18.49
C LEU A 822 -12.40 -41.13 19.33
N ASN A 823 -11.67 -42.22 19.55
CA ASN A 823 -10.32 -42.23 20.11
C ASN A 823 -9.50 -43.39 19.51
N ALA A 824 -8.27 -43.61 19.99
CA ALA A 824 -7.41 -44.69 19.52
C ALA A 824 -8.01 -46.11 19.70
N CYS A 825 -8.95 -46.31 20.64
CA CYS A 825 -9.67 -47.57 20.84
C CYS A 825 -10.86 -47.79 19.89
N GLY A 826 -11.28 -46.76 19.14
CA GLY A 826 -12.37 -46.84 18.18
C GLY A 826 -13.41 -45.73 18.39
N GLY A 827 -14.69 -46.05 18.17
CA GLY A 827 -15.77 -45.07 18.26
C GLY A 827 -16.85 -45.45 19.26
N GLY A 828 -17.22 -44.51 20.10
CA GLY A 828 -18.27 -44.65 21.11
C GLY A 828 -19.70 -44.61 20.56
N PRO A 829 -20.70 -44.56 21.44
CA PRO A 829 -22.10 -44.40 21.05
C PRO A 829 -22.37 -42.99 20.48
N LEU A 830 -23.36 -42.88 19.60
CA LEU A 830 -23.87 -41.59 19.14
C LEU A 830 -24.52 -40.82 20.29
N SER A 831 -24.33 -39.51 20.32
CA SER A 831 -25.01 -38.59 21.23
C SER A 831 -26.53 -38.62 21.03
N ALA A 832 -27.24 -37.99 21.96
CA ALA A 832 -28.64 -37.62 21.72
C ALA A 832 -28.75 -36.76 20.44
N THR A 833 -29.80 -37.00 19.65
CA THR A 833 -30.13 -36.18 18.48
C THR A 833 -30.68 -34.84 18.93
N ARG A 834 -30.17 -33.75 18.35
CA ARG A 834 -30.76 -32.41 18.41
C ARG A 834 -31.30 -31.98 17.06
N SER A 835 -32.20 -31.01 17.07
CA SER A 835 -32.70 -30.37 15.86
C SER A 835 -32.61 -28.85 15.93
N PHE A 836 -32.52 -28.20 14.77
CA PHE A 836 -32.66 -26.75 14.64
C PHE A 836 -33.25 -26.41 13.27
N THR A 837 -33.79 -25.20 13.12
CA THR A 837 -34.33 -24.70 11.85
C THR A 837 -33.56 -23.45 11.45
N THR A 838 -33.04 -23.45 10.23
CA THR A 838 -32.25 -22.33 9.72
C THR A 838 -33.11 -21.10 9.46
N ILE A 839 -32.51 -19.93 9.61
CA ILE A 839 -33.15 -18.62 9.45
C ILE A 839 -33.62 -18.39 8.01
N GLN A 840 -34.60 -17.54 7.87
CA GLN A 840 -35.01 -17.02 6.57
C GLN A 840 -34.10 -15.90 6.10
N VAL A 841 -33.98 -15.76 4.79
CA VAL A 841 -33.32 -14.63 4.15
C VAL A 841 -34.37 -13.83 3.41
N ASP A 842 -34.42 -12.55 3.69
CA ASP A 842 -35.28 -11.57 3.03
C ASP A 842 -34.42 -10.53 2.32
N CYS A 843 -34.87 -10.05 1.16
CA CYS A 843 -34.10 -9.17 0.30
C CYS A 843 -34.89 -7.90 -0.02
N THR A 844 -34.24 -6.74 0.07
CA THR A 844 -34.84 -5.44 -0.24
C THR A 844 -33.96 -4.62 -1.17
N ASN A 845 -34.57 -3.69 -1.91
CA ASN A 845 -33.85 -2.69 -2.69
C ASN A 845 -34.00 -1.32 -2.04
N LYS A 846 -32.91 -0.70 -1.60
CA LYS A 846 -32.89 0.69 -1.13
C LYS A 846 -32.11 1.57 -2.09
N ARG A 847 -32.65 2.74 -2.40
CA ARG A 847 -32.07 3.71 -3.35
C ARG A 847 -31.62 4.97 -2.63
N ALA A 848 -30.51 5.55 -3.07
CA ALA A 848 -30.07 6.85 -2.58
C ALA A 848 -31.08 7.95 -2.96
N ARG A 849 -31.34 8.87 -2.02
CA ARG A 849 -32.33 9.96 -2.18
C ARG A 849 -31.70 11.32 -2.52
N ASP A 850 -30.37 11.43 -2.43
CA ASP A 850 -29.60 12.66 -2.66
C ASP A 850 -29.15 12.84 -4.12
N LEU A 851 -29.49 11.90 -4.99
CA LEU A 851 -29.11 11.89 -6.40
C LEU A 851 -30.14 12.61 -7.30
N PRO A 852 -29.70 13.25 -8.41
CA PRO A 852 -28.34 13.20 -8.96
C PRO A 852 -27.35 14.16 -8.28
N LEU A 853 -26.08 13.74 -8.18
CA LEU A 853 -24.98 14.55 -7.64
C LEU A 853 -23.92 14.86 -8.71
N GLU A 854 -23.48 16.12 -8.77
CA GLU A 854 -22.46 16.59 -9.72
C GLU A 854 -21.04 16.20 -9.28
N ILE A 855 -20.26 15.65 -10.22
CA ILE A 855 -18.80 15.46 -10.13
C ILE A 855 -18.15 16.65 -10.84
N VAL A 856 -17.54 17.55 -10.06
CA VAL A 856 -17.12 18.87 -10.54
C VAL A 856 -15.89 18.80 -11.44
N SER A 857 -15.94 19.47 -12.59
CA SER A 857 -14.87 19.35 -13.60
C SER A 857 -13.66 20.27 -13.44
N THR A 858 -13.66 21.14 -12.44
CA THR A 858 -12.65 22.21 -12.31
C THR A 858 -11.46 21.84 -11.44
N GLN A 859 -11.58 20.76 -10.67
CA GLN A 859 -10.58 20.27 -9.72
C GLN A 859 -10.85 18.81 -9.40
N ARG A 860 -9.84 18.12 -8.85
CA ARG A 860 -10.03 16.81 -8.22
C ARG A 860 -11.16 16.89 -7.21
N SER A 861 -12.07 15.93 -7.27
CA SER A 861 -13.27 15.96 -6.46
C SER A 861 -13.55 14.63 -5.79
N THR A 862 -14.27 14.69 -4.68
CA THR A 862 -14.78 13.50 -3.99
C THR A 862 -16.24 13.73 -3.73
N VAL A 863 -17.09 12.90 -4.33
CA VAL A 863 -18.54 12.94 -4.20
C VAL A 863 -18.94 11.72 -3.38
N ILE A 864 -19.84 11.94 -2.42
CA ILE A 864 -20.33 10.92 -1.51
C ILE A 864 -21.85 10.88 -1.63
N SER A 865 -22.40 9.67 -1.78
CA SER A 865 -23.84 9.40 -1.67
C SER A 865 -24.07 8.31 -0.61
N LYS A 866 -25.21 8.38 0.08
CA LYS A 866 -25.48 7.52 1.24
C LYS A 866 -26.83 6.82 1.15
N ILE A 867 -26.87 5.58 1.65
CA ILE A 867 -28.09 4.82 1.92
C ILE A 867 -28.07 4.41 3.39
N ALA A 868 -29.17 4.63 4.11
CA ALA A 868 -29.29 4.26 5.51
C ALA A 868 -30.26 3.09 5.70
N PHE A 869 -29.88 2.15 6.57
CA PHE A 869 -30.78 1.15 7.12
C PHE A 869 -30.94 1.39 8.63
N PHE A 870 -32.14 1.15 9.14
CA PHE A 870 -32.49 1.38 10.54
C PHE A 870 -32.67 0.08 11.34
N GLU A 871 -32.49 -1.05 10.69
CA GLU A 871 -32.62 -2.39 11.28
C GLU A 871 -31.25 -3.02 11.48
N ASP A 872 -31.11 -3.78 12.56
CA ASP A 872 -29.87 -4.47 12.93
C ASP A 872 -29.97 -5.95 12.51
N LEU A 873 -29.89 -6.18 11.20
CA LEU A 873 -29.92 -7.50 10.58
C LEU A 873 -28.56 -7.82 9.94
N LYS A 874 -28.19 -9.08 9.87
CA LYS A 874 -26.91 -9.49 9.28
C LYS A 874 -27.00 -9.61 7.77
N VAL A 875 -26.03 -9.10 7.03
CA VAL A 875 -25.92 -9.25 5.58
C VAL A 875 -25.69 -10.72 5.20
N ASP A 876 -26.50 -11.26 4.30
CA ASP A 876 -26.25 -12.55 3.64
C ASP A 876 -25.65 -12.37 2.24
N ASP A 877 -26.16 -11.40 1.47
CA ASP A 877 -25.74 -11.08 0.11
C ASP A 877 -26.02 -9.60 -0.23
N ILE A 878 -25.26 -9.02 -1.16
CA ILE A 878 -25.41 -7.62 -1.57
C ILE A 878 -24.99 -7.40 -3.04
N ASP A 879 -25.88 -6.82 -3.84
CA ASP A 879 -25.60 -6.30 -5.17
C ASP A 879 -25.63 -4.76 -5.18
N VAL A 880 -24.73 -4.14 -5.94
CA VAL A 880 -24.64 -2.68 -6.04
C VAL A 880 -25.02 -2.20 -7.43
N ARG A 881 -26.17 -1.53 -7.56
CA ARG A 881 -26.58 -0.88 -8.82
C ARG A 881 -26.07 0.55 -8.87
N LEU A 882 -25.38 0.89 -9.96
CA LEU A 882 -24.76 2.20 -10.14
C LEU A 882 -24.92 2.71 -11.57
N ASP A 883 -25.31 3.97 -11.70
CA ASP A 883 -25.37 4.75 -12.94
C ASP A 883 -24.59 6.06 -12.76
N ILE A 884 -23.48 6.19 -13.48
CA ILE A 884 -22.62 7.38 -13.47
C ILE A 884 -22.38 7.81 -14.91
N ASP A 885 -22.72 9.06 -15.23
CA ASP A 885 -22.23 9.72 -16.43
C ASP A 885 -20.88 10.38 -16.12
N HIS A 886 -19.83 10.03 -16.86
CA HIS A 886 -18.51 10.67 -16.71
C HIS A 886 -17.74 10.64 -18.01
N GLU A 887 -16.94 11.69 -18.26
CA GLU A 887 -16.23 11.82 -19.53
C GLU A 887 -15.13 10.76 -19.73
N TYR A 888 -14.40 10.41 -18.67
CA TYR A 888 -13.41 9.32 -18.69
C TYR A 888 -13.43 8.52 -17.38
N LEU A 889 -13.53 7.19 -17.47
CA LEU A 889 -13.55 6.33 -16.28
C LEU A 889 -12.16 6.08 -15.67
N GLU A 890 -11.09 6.39 -16.39
CA GLU A 890 -9.72 6.32 -15.86
C GLU A 890 -9.45 7.23 -14.66
N ASP A 891 -10.25 8.29 -14.53
CA ASP A 891 -10.11 9.27 -13.46
C ASP A 891 -10.82 8.84 -12.19
N LEU A 892 -11.79 7.92 -12.30
CA LEU A 892 -12.68 7.56 -11.20
C LEU A 892 -12.18 6.38 -10.37
N VAL A 893 -12.24 6.54 -9.06
CA VAL A 893 -12.16 5.46 -8.07
C VAL A 893 -13.49 5.40 -7.33
N VAL A 894 -14.18 4.26 -7.42
CA VAL A 894 -15.51 4.09 -6.82
C VAL A 894 -15.48 2.96 -5.81
N THR A 895 -15.85 3.29 -4.57
CA THR A 895 -15.84 2.36 -3.44
C THR A 895 -17.17 2.40 -2.69
N LEU A 896 -17.63 1.24 -2.23
CA LEU A 896 -18.70 1.12 -1.23
C LEU A 896 -18.09 0.89 0.14
N THR A 897 -18.56 1.61 1.15
CA THR A 897 -18.15 1.42 2.56
C THR A 897 -19.36 1.04 3.40
N SER A 898 -19.25 -0.04 4.17
CA SER A 898 -20.29 -0.48 5.12
C SER A 898 -20.26 0.34 6.41
N PRO A 899 -21.32 0.28 7.24
CA PRO A 899 -21.32 0.88 8.59
C PRO A 899 -20.18 0.38 9.50
N SER A 900 -19.65 -0.82 9.25
CA SER A 900 -18.51 -1.39 9.98
C SER A 900 -17.15 -0.85 9.52
N ASN A 901 -17.12 0.03 8.50
CA ASN A 901 -15.92 0.56 7.82
C ASN A 901 -15.19 -0.44 6.92
N THR A 902 -15.84 -1.53 6.50
CA THR A 902 -15.31 -2.38 5.43
C THR A 902 -15.45 -1.63 4.10
N VAL A 903 -14.39 -1.61 3.29
CA VAL A 903 -14.34 -0.85 2.03
C VAL A 903 -14.12 -1.80 0.87
N VAL A 904 -15.04 -1.79 -0.11
CA VAL A 904 -14.96 -2.60 -1.31
C VAL A 904 -14.92 -1.69 -2.54
N PRO A 905 -13.85 -1.73 -3.36
CA PRO A 905 -13.80 -1.03 -4.63
C PRO A 905 -14.66 -1.74 -5.68
N LEU A 906 -15.61 -1.01 -6.27
CA LEU A 906 -16.41 -1.53 -7.37
C LEU A 906 -15.60 -1.52 -8.66
N PHE A 907 -14.97 -0.39 -8.95
CA PHE A 907 -13.96 -0.22 -9.99
C PHE A 907 -13.01 0.93 -9.65
N SER A 908 -11.81 0.92 -10.22
CA SER A 908 -10.76 1.91 -9.93
C SER A 908 -9.95 2.18 -11.19
N SER A 909 -9.93 3.43 -11.64
CA SER A 909 -9.21 3.91 -12.83
C SER A 909 -9.34 2.97 -14.02
N SER A 910 -10.55 2.47 -14.26
CA SER A 910 -10.84 1.39 -15.18
C SER A 910 -11.32 1.91 -16.53
N CYS A 911 -11.20 1.09 -17.58
CA CYS A 911 -11.74 1.38 -18.92
C CYS A 911 -11.19 2.61 -19.68
N GLY A 912 -10.13 3.26 -19.21
CA GLY A 912 -9.47 4.31 -20.00
C GLY A 912 -10.37 5.52 -20.24
N LYS A 913 -10.25 6.07 -21.45
CA LYS A 913 -11.05 7.20 -21.94
C LYS A 913 -12.48 6.82 -22.35
N LEU A 914 -12.94 5.63 -21.98
CA LEU A 914 -14.33 5.26 -22.18
C LEU A 914 -15.21 5.94 -21.14
N ARG A 915 -16.48 6.10 -21.51
CA ARG A 915 -17.46 6.92 -20.80
C ARG A 915 -18.44 6.05 -20.06
N ASN A 916 -18.94 6.58 -18.96
CA ASN A 916 -20.14 6.13 -18.26
C ASN A 916 -20.11 4.71 -17.68
N VAL A 917 -20.89 4.53 -16.61
CA VAL A 917 -21.16 3.25 -15.96
C VAL A 917 -22.67 3.09 -15.87
N ASP A 918 -23.18 1.94 -16.30
CA ASP A 918 -24.56 1.53 -16.11
C ASP A 918 -24.65 0.05 -15.72
N ALA A 919 -24.22 -0.27 -14.50
CA ALA A 919 -23.95 -1.65 -14.07
C ALA A 919 -24.58 -2.02 -12.72
N THR A 920 -24.78 -3.33 -12.53
CA THR A 920 -25.02 -3.98 -11.24
C THR A 920 -23.76 -4.78 -10.90
N PHE A 921 -23.08 -4.42 -9.82
CA PHE A 921 -21.95 -5.17 -9.30
C PHE A 921 -22.44 -6.32 -8.41
N ASP A 922 -21.98 -7.53 -8.70
CA ASP A 922 -22.37 -8.80 -8.06
C ASP A 922 -21.18 -9.76 -8.10
N ASP A 923 -20.80 -10.35 -6.96
CA ASP A 923 -19.65 -11.26 -6.85
C ASP A 923 -19.79 -12.56 -7.66
N SER A 924 -21.03 -13.00 -7.92
CA SER A 924 -21.34 -14.19 -8.71
C SER A 924 -21.29 -13.97 -10.23
N ALA A 925 -21.14 -12.72 -10.65
CA ALA A 925 -21.08 -12.35 -12.07
C ALA A 925 -19.68 -12.56 -12.67
N SER A 926 -19.59 -12.45 -14.00
CA SER A 926 -18.31 -12.43 -14.71
C SER A 926 -17.65 -11.05 -14.60
N ASP A 927 -16.32 -10.99 -14.71
CA ASP A 927 -15.56 -9.73 -14.78
C ASP A 927 -16.12 -8.76 -15.82
N PHE A 928 -16.10 -7.45 -15.53
CA PHE A 928 -16.54 -6.46 -16.51
C PHE A 928 -15.55 -6.34 -17.67
N VAL A 929 -16.08 -6.29 -18.90
CA VAL A 929 -15.32 -6.02 -20.12
C VAL A 929 -15.61 -4.62 -20.62
N CYS A 930 -14.58 -3.78 -20.72
CA CYS A 930 -14.71 -2.38 -21.08
C CYS A 930 -15.17 -2.14 -22.53
N GLY A 931 -16.19 -1.31 -22.70
CA GLY A 931 -16.63 -0.80 -24.01
C GLY A 931 -17.25 -1.86 -24.91
N THR A 932 -18.07 -2.73 -24.32
CA THR A 932 -18.91 -3.71 -25.04
C THR A 932 -20.13 -3.04 -25.70
N SER A 933 -20.56 -1.87 -25.22
CA SER A 933 -21.52 -0.98 -25.91
C SER A 933 -20.84 0.31 -26.40
N SER A 934 -21.58 1.08 -27.19
CA SER A 934 -21.13 2.38 -27.68
C SER A 934 -21.42 3.55 -26.73
N SER A 935 -22.24 3.34 -25.69
CA SER A 935 -22.66 4.38 -24.75
C SER A 935 -21.94 4.28 -23.40
N ASP A 936 -21.80 3.06 -22.87
CA ASP A 936 -21.38 2.83 -21.48
C ASP A 936 -20.21 1.84 -21.43
N ALA A 937 -19.16 2.22 -20.71
CA ALA A 937 -17.93 1.45 -20.65
C ALA A 937 -18.10 0.18 -19.80
N ILE A 938 -18.78 0.30 -18.67
CA ILE A 938 -19.12 -0.80 -17.76
C ILE A 938 -20.65 -0.89 -17.73
N GLN A 939 -21.21 -2.06 -18.05
CA GLN A 939 -22.66 -2.23 -18.15
C GLN A 939 -23.12 -3.63 -17.76
N GLY A 940 -24.41 -3.76 -17.41
CA GLY A 940 -25.03 -5.04 -17.08
C GLY A 940 -24.62 -5.54 -15.69
N ARG A 941 -24.80 -6.85 -15.44
CA ARG A 941 -24.40 -7.48 -14.18
C ARG A 941 -22.96 -7.97 -14.29
N VAL A 942 -22.06 -7.46 -13.46
CA VAL A 942 -20.60 -7.64 -13.57
C VAL A 942 -19.95 -7.81 -12.20
N LYS A 943 -18.80 -8.49 -12.15
CA LYS A 943 -18.04 -8.64 -10.91
C LYS A 943 -17.30 -7.34 -10.55
N PRO A 944 -17.36 -6.86 -9.29
CA PRO A 944 -16.54 -5.73 -8.84
C PRO A 944 -15.04 -6.09 -8.75
N LEU A 945 -14.17 -5.08 -8.65
CA LEU A 945 -12.73 -5.30 -8.45
C LEU A 945 -12.40 -5.87 -7.07
N GLY A 946 -13.10 -5.42 -6.01
CA GLY A 946 -13.09 -6.07 -4.70
C GLY A 946 -14.27 -7.02 -4.54
N SER A 947 -14.29 -7.82 -3.47
CA SER A 947 -15.39 -8.75 -3.19
C SER A 947 -16.44 -8.11 -2.27
N LEU A 948 -17.69 -8.11 -2.72
CA LEU A 948 -18.87 -7.71 -1.93
C LEU A 948 -19.16 -8.71 -0.80
N SER A 949 -18.74 -9.96 -0.92
CA SER A 949 -18.84 -10.98 0.13
C SER A 949 -18.08 -10.61 1.40
N ALA A 950 -17.14 -9.65 1.32
CA ALA A 950 -16.48 -9.05 2.49
C ALA A 950 -17.48 -8.39 3.47
N PHE A 951 -18.70 -8.07 3.04
CA PHE A 951 -19.76 -7.53 3.90
C PHE A 951 -20.60 -8.61 4.59
N LYS A 952 -20.48 -9.88 4.19
CA LYS A 952 -21.31 -10.96 4.72
C LYS A 952 -21.13 -11.14 6.23
N GLY A 953 -22.24 -11.24 6.96
CA GLY A 953 -22.28 -11.35 8.42
C GLY A 953 -22.18 -10.02 9.17
N GLU A 954 -21.87 -8.90 8.50
CA GLU A 954 -21.93 -7.57 9.11
C GLU A 954 -23.37 -7.12 9.35
N SER A 955 -23.58 -6.20 10.30
CA SER A 955 -24.87 -5.55 10.49
C SER A 955 -25.14 -4.56 9.35
N VAL A 956 -26.37 -4.56 8.82
CA VAL A 956 -26.81 -3.53 7.87
C VAL A 956 -27.07 -2.17 8.52
N LEU A 957 -27.20 -2.11 9.85
CA LEU A 957 -27.59 -0.90 10.59
C LEU A 957 -26.59 0.25 10.38
N GLY A 958 -27.10 1.38 9.90
CA GLY A 958 -26.33 2.60 9.73
C GLY A 958 -26.20 3.04 8.28
N GLU A 959 -25.21 3.88 8.01
CA GLU A 959 -24.98 4.48 6.70
C GLU A 959 -24.02 3.64 5.86
N TRP A 960 -24.49 3.24 4.69
CA TRP A 960 -23.68 2.72 3.59
C TRP A 960 -23.26 3.88 2.70
N ILE A 961 -21.95 3.99 2.46
CA ILE A 961 -21.36 5.18 1.84
C ILE A 961 -20.76 4.79 0.49
N LEU A 962 -21.35 5.28 -0.60
CA LEU A 962 -20.73 5.27 -1.91
C LEU A 962 -19.80 6.48 -2.02
N THR A 963 -18.50 6.24 -2.23
CA THR A 963 -17.51 7.29 -2.48
C THR A 963 -17.04 7.20 -3.92
N VAL A 964 -17.17 8.31 -4.65
CA VAL A 964 -16.66 8.50 -6.00
C VAL A 964 -15.57 9.56 -5.95
N VAL A 965 -14.32 9.16 -6.17
CA VAL A 965 -13.17 10.07 -6.25
C VAL A 965 -12.81 10.26 -7.71
N ASP A 966 -12.80 11.51 -8.16
CA ASP A 966 -12.22 11.92 -9.43
C ASP A 966 -10.81 12.48 -9.20
N ASN A 967 -9.81 11.75 -9.70
CA ASN A 967 -8.39 12.06 -9.55
C ASN A 967 -7.83 12.96 -10.65
N ALA A 968 -8.64 13.38 -11.62
CA ALA A 968 -8.26 14.32 -12.65
C ALA A 968 -8.92 15.70 -12.47
N SER A 969 -8.60 16.61 -13.38
CA SER A 969 -9.22 17.93 -13.43
C SER A 969 -9.35 18.33 -14.88
N GLY A 970 -10.51 18.84 -15.29
CA GLY A 970 -10.80 19.29 -16.66
C GLY A 970 -12.01 18.61 -17.29
N ASP A 971 -12.45 17.50 -16.72
CA ASP A 971 -13.59 16.65 -17.05
C ASP A 971 -14.40 16.40 -15.78
N GLY A 972 -15.68 16.07 -15.92
CA GLY A 972 -16.54 15.80 -14.79
C GLY A 972 -17.72 14.95 -15.22
N GLY A 973 -18.72 14.88 -14.36
CA GLY A 973 -19.82 13.95 -14.54
C GLY A 973 -20.94 14.12 -13.54
N VAL A 974 -21.80 13.12 -13.46
CA VAL A 974 -22.96 13.09 -12.59
C VAL A 974 -23.17 11.65 -12.12
N ILE A 975 -23.40 11.48 -10.82
CA ILE A 975 -23.95 10.23 -10.29
C ILE A 975 -25.46 10.30 -10.49
N ASN A 976 -26.00 9.50 -11.41
CA ASN A 976 -27.41 9.50 -11.78
C ASN A 976 -28.24 8.66 -10.81
N SER A 977 -27.76 7.46 -10.48
CA SER A 977 -28.44 6.57 -9.53
C SER A 977 -27.46 5.65 -8.81
N PHE A 978 -27.82 5.31 -7.57
CA PHE A 978 -27.13 4.37 -6.69
C PHE A 978 -28.19 3.63 -5.88
N SER A 979 -28.17 2.31 -5.92
CA SER A 979 -29.02 1.48 -5.06
C SER A 979 -28.32 0.20 -4.63
N LEU A 980 -28.74 -0.32 -3.50
CA LEU A 980 -28.31 -1.60 -2.95
C LEU A 980 -29.49 -2.58 -3.07
N ASP A 981 -29.27 -3.72 -3.69
CA ASP A 981 -30.13 -4.90 -3.51
C ASP A 981 -29.45 -5.73 -2.41
N ILE A 982 -30.01 -5.75 -1.20
CA ILE A 982 -29.38 -6.37 -0.03
C ILE A 982 -30.27 -7.47 0.52
N CYS A 983 -29.68 -8.62 0.79
CA CYS A 983 -30.33 -9.75 1.45
C CYS A 983 -29.78 -9.89 2.86
N VAL A 984 -30.65 -10.15 3.84
CA VAL A 984 -30.30 -10.25 5.25
C VAL A 984 -30.84 -11.50 5.90
N GLU A 985 -30.15 -12.00 6.92
CA GLU A 985 -30.66 -13.02 7.82
C GLU A 985 -31.78 -12.43 8.70
N GLY A 986 -33.03 -12.79 8.44
CA GLY A 986 -34.23 -12.24 9.08
C GLY A 986 -35.29 -11.78 8.08
N GLU A 987 -36.21 -10.92 8.53
CA GLU A 987 -37.23 -10.25 7.71
C GLU A 987 -37.15 -8.74 7.91
N PHE A 988 -37.26 -7.97 6.83
CA PHE A 988 -37.41 -6.53 6.91
C PHE A 988 -38.81 -6.19 7.48
N ARG A 989 -38.88 -5.25 8.42
CA ARG A 989 -40.15 -4.70 8.90
C ARG A 989 -40.80 -3.87 7.78
N PRO A 990 -42.13 -3.94 7.62
CA PRO A 990 -42.83 -3.13 6.63
C PRO A 990 -42.75 -1.64 6.98
N ASP A 991 -42.40 -0.83 5.99
CA ASP A 991 -42.45 0.63 5.99
C ASP A 991 -42.90 1.06 4.58
N VAL A 992 -44.22 1.21 4.41
CA VAL A 992 -44.90 1.36 3.11
C VAL A 992 -44.67 2.73 2.48
N ASP A 993 -44.59 3.79 3.29
CA ASP A 993 -44.35 5.16 2.82
C ASP A 993 -42.90 5.63 2.99
N ASP A 994 -42.05 4.77 3.55
CA ASP A 994 -40.59 4.85 3.51
C ASP A 994 -40.10 6.08 4.31
N ASP A 995 -40.82 6.43 5.39
CA ASP A 995 -40.61 7.61 6.22
C ASP A 995 -39.68 7.36 7.43
N GLY A 996 -39.32 6.09 7.65
CA GLY A 996 -38.44 5.64 8.74
C GLY A 996 -39.17 5.18 10.00
N VAL A 997 -40.50 5.12 9.99
CA VAL A 997 -41.35 4.56 11.04
C VAL A 997 -42.08 3.32 10.50
N PHE A 998 -42.01 2.20 11.21
CA PHE A 998 -42.53 0.93 10.71
C PHE A 998 -44.06 0.81 10.86
N ASP A 999 -44.72 0.16 9.89
CA ASP A 999 -46.18 -0.03 9.79
C ASP A 999 -46.77 -1.05 10.79
N ASP A 1000 -45.98 -1.58 11.72
CA ASP A 1000 -46.39 -2.63 12.66
C ASP A 1000 -47.02 -2.08 13.96
N GLY A 1001 -47.47 -0.83 13.91
CA GLY A 1001 -48.25 -0.15 14.95
C GLY A 1001 -47.60 1.12 15.50
N ASP A 1002 -46.36 1.40 15.10
CA ASP A 1002 -45.65 2.63 15.44
C ASP A 1002 -46.04 3.79 14.50
N ASP A 1003 -46.27 3.52 13.22
CA ASP A 1003 -46.77 4.51 12.26
C ASP A 1003 -48.31 4.69 12.34
N LEU A 1004 -48.74 5.94 12.59
CA LEU A 1004 -50.13 6.37 12.62
C LEU A 1004 -50.56 7.06 11.31
N CYS A 1005 -49.63 7.26 10.38
CA CYS A 1005 -49.71 8.14 9.22
C CYS A 1005 -49.18 7.48 7.92
N LEU A 1006 -49.55 6.21 7.66
CA LEU A 1006 -49.27 5.30 6.52
C LEU A 1006 -49.20 5.80 5.05
N ASN A 1007 -49.30 7.10 4.77
CA ASN A 1007 -49.15 7.69 3.43
C ASN A 1007 -48.45 9.06 3.51
N THR A 1008 -47.47 9.20 4.40
CA THR A 1008 -46.68 10.42 4.52
C THR A 1008 -45.87 10.65 3.24
N PRO A 1009 -45.90 11.87 2.65
CA PRO A 1009 -45.19 12.14 1.41
C PRO A 1009 -43.67 11.92 1.55
N PRO A 1010 -43.00 11.26 0.59
CA PRO A 1010 -41.57 10.99 0.68
C PRO A 1010 -40.73 12.27 0.85
N GLY A 1011 -39.77 12.24 1.78
CA GLY A 1011 -38.78 13.31 2.00
C GLY A 1011 -39.24 14.45 2.91
N VAL A 1012 -40.40 14.33 3.56
CA VAL A 1012 -40.84 15.28 4.60
C VAL A 1012 -40.32 14.85 5.97
N GLU A 1013 -40.14 15.82 6.87
CA GLU A 1013 -39.80 15.54 8.28
C GLU A 1013 -41.03 14.94 8.98
N VAL A 1014 -40.85 13.80 9.63
CA VAL A 1014 -41.90 13.09 10.37
C VAL A 1014 -41.61 13.04 11.87
N ASP A 1015 -42.66 12.96 12.68
CA ASP A 1015 -42.52 12.69 14.10
C ASP A 1015 -42.35 11.18 14.39
N VAL A 1016 -42.29 10.81 15.68
CA VAL A 1016 -42.12 9.41 16.10
C VAL A 1016 -43.31 8.50 15.75
N SER A 1017 -44.40 9.07 15.24
CA SER A 1017 -45.61 8.35 14.82
C SER A 1017 -45.78 8.35 13.29
N GLY A 1018 -44.73 8.71 12.53
CA GLY A 1018 -44.74 8.78 11.07
C GLY A 1018 -45.53 9.96 10.51
N CYS A 1019 -45.93 10.92 11.33
CA CYS A 1019 -46.79 12.03 10.87
C CYS A 1019 -45.96 13.25 10.46
N GLN A 1020 -46.26 13.82 9.29
CA GLN A 1020 -45.59 15.02 8.77
C GLN A 1020 -45.65 16.19 9.77
N VAL A 1021 -44.49 16.80 10.03
CA VAL A 1021 -44.36 18.00 10.86
C VAL A 1021 -44.48 19.26 10.00
N PHE A 1022 -45.48 20.10 10.29
CA PHE A 1022 -45.72 21.36 9.59
C PHE A 1022 -45.12 22.54 10.36
N ARG A 1023 -44.04 23.12 9.82
CA ARG A 1023 -43.39 24.33 10.37
C ARG A 1023 -43.73 25.57 9.53
N PHE A 1024 -43.80 26.73 10.15
CA PHE A 1024 -43.90 28.00 9.41
C PHE A 1024 -42.62 28.26 8.61
N PRO A 1025 -42.70 28.88 7.42
CA PRO A 1025 -41.52 29.43 6.74
C PRO A 1025 -40.74 30.36 7.66
N SER A 1026 -39.41 30.32 7.59
CA SER A 1026 -38.54 31.09 8.50
C SER A 1026 -38.73 32.61 8.41
N ASP A 1027 -39.34 33.11 7.34
CA ASP A 1027 -39.64 34.52 7.07
C ASP A 1027 -41.12 34.88 7.28
N ASN A 1028 -41.94 33.98 7.84
CA ASN A 1028 -43.38 34.20 7.95
C ASN A 1028 -43.77 35.30 8.95
N PHE A 1029 -42.98 35.55 10.00
CA PHE A 1029 -43.30 36.54 11.04
C PHE A 1029 -42.23 37.64 11.14
N VAL A 1030 -42.66 38.90 11.06
CA VAL A 1030 -41.83 40.09 11.31
C VAL A 1030 -42.30 40.74 12.61
N ILE A 1031 -41.42 40.78 13.62
CA ILE A 1031 -41.73 41.36 14.93
C ILE A 1031 -40.90 42.63 15.15
N THR A 1032 -41.58 43.72 15.47
CA THR A 1032 -40.98 45.03 15.75
C THR A 1032 -41.32 45.49 17.16
N VAL A 1033 -40.31 46.00 17.88
CA VAL A 1033 -40.43 46.43 19.28
C VAL A 1033 -40.00 47.88 19.41
N GLU A 1034 -40.88 48.71 19.95
CA GLU A 1034 -40.57 50.09 20.33
C GLU A 1034 -40.39 50.16 21.86
N SER A 1035 -39.24 50.69 22.28
CA SER A 1035 -38.85 50.85 23.69
C SER A 1035 -39.48 52.09 24.33
N GLU A 1036 -39.52 52.15 25.67
CA GLU A 1036 -40.09 53.29 26.40
C GLU A 1036 -39.37 54.61 26.08
N THR A 1037 -40.13 55.71 26.00
CA THR A 1037 -39.56 57.04 25.70
C THR A 1037 -38.74 57.62 26.85
N CYS A 1038 -39.06 57.26 28.09
CA CYS A 1038 -38.28 57.56 29.29
C CYS A 1038 -38.67 56.56 30.39
N ARG A 1039 -37.82 56.42 31.41
CA ARG A 1039 -37.99 55.47 32.51
C ARG A 1039 -39.36 55.58 33.22
N ASN A 1040 -40.07 54.45 33.29
CA ASN A 1040 -41.39 54.27 33.91
C ASN A 1040 -42.54 55.02 33.22
N ASN A 1041 -42.44 55.26 31.91
CA ASN A 1041 -43.55 55.83 31.14
C ASN A 1041 -44.55 54.76 30.68
N ASP A 1042 -44.13 53.49 30.64
CA ASP A 1042 -44.93 52.34 30.21
C ASP A 1042 -45.59 52.56 28.83
N ASP A 1043 -44.86 53.18 27.89
CA ASP A 1043 -45.34 53.54 26.54
C ASP A 1043 -44.69 52.72 25.42
N GLY A 1044 -44.03 51.60 25.74
CA GLY A 1044 -43.47 50.68 24.76
C GLY A 1044 -44.54 49.95 23.93
N MET A 1045 -44.14 49.39 22.80
CA MET A 1045 -45.03 48.73 21.85
C MET A 1045 -44.39 47.47 21.26
N ILE A 1046 -45.18 46.40 21.08
CA ILE A 1046 -44.81 45.26 20.26
C ILE A 1046 -45.79 45.18 19.09
N SER A 1047 -45.26 45.09 17.88
CA SER A 1047 -46.02 44.89 16.65
C SER A 1047 -45.52 43.65 15.92
N LEU A 1048 -46.43 42.90 15.29
CA LEU A 1048 -46.18 41.64 14.63
C LEU A 1048 -46.94 41.64 13.29
N THR A 1049 -46.24 41.34 12.21
CA THR A 1049 -46.83 41.16 10.87
C THR A 1049 -46.54 39.74 10.37
N ALA A 1050 -47.56 39.04 9.87
CA ALA A 1050 -47.46 37.72 9.27
C ALA A 1050 -47.55 37.79 7.73
N ALA A 1051 -46.72 37.02 7.04
CA ALA A 1051 -46.65 36.97 5.57
C ALA A 1051 -47.78 36.13 4.95
N LEU A 1052 -48.10 34.98 5.56
CA LEU A 1052 -49.22 34.13 5.13
C LEU A 1052 -50.54 34.60 5.78
N PRO A 1053 -51.64 34.74 5.02
CA PRO A 1053 -52.93 35.19 5.55
C PRO A 1053 -53.72 34.03 6.19
N LEU A 1054 -53.27 33.56 7.35
CA LEU A 1054 -53.94 32.51 8.14
C LEU A 1054 -54.61 33.12 9.38
N ASP A 1055 -55.53 32.38 10.01
CA ASP A 1055 -56.10 32.78 11.31
C ASP A 1055 -55.12 32.36 12.42
N TYR A 1056 -54.34 33.31 12.92
CA TYR A 1056 -53.36 33.10 13.99
C TYR A 1056 -53.96 33.41 15.36
N THR A 1057 -53.49 32.71 16.39
CA THR A 1057 -53.65 33.09 17.79
C THR A 1057 -52.27 33.43 18.36
N VAL A 1058 -52.11 34.64 18.90
CA VAL A 1058 -50.88 35.06 19.59
C VAL A 1058 -51.14 35.18 21.08
N THR A 1059 -50.26 34.58 21.87
CA THR A 1059 -50.22 34.72 23.33
C THR A 1059 -48.95 35.45 23.71
N VAL A 1060 -49.09 36.63 24.33
CA VAL A 1060 -48.00 37.45 24.85
C VAL A 1060 -48.00 37.37 26.37
N THR A 1061 -46.95 36.80 26.94
CA THR A 1061 -46.78 36.62 28.39
C THR A 1061 -45.49 37.26 28.86
N GLY A 1062 -45.51 37.96 30.00
CA GLY A 1062 -44.29 38.57 30.56
C GLY A 1062 -44.56 39.94 31.19
N ASN A 1063 -43.74 40.29 32.18
CA ASN A 1063 -43.81 41.57 32.91
C ASN A 1063 -45.23 41.94 33.42
N GLY A 1064 -46.01 40.95 33.86
CA GLY A 1064 -47.39 41.14 34.36
C GLY A 1064 -48.48 41.21 33.29
N GLN A 1065 -48.13 41.08 32.00
CA GLN A 1065 -49.07 40.90 30.89
C GLN A 1065 -49.26 39.40 30.59
N ASP A 1066 -50.50 39.01 30.30
CA ASP A 1066 -50.90 37.69 29.78
C ASP A 1066 -52.09 37.92 28.84
N VAL A 1067 -51.77 38.21 27.58
CA VAL A 1067 -52.74 38.60 26.56
C VAL A 1067 -52.78 37.50 25.51
N THR A 1068 -53.95 36.98 25.22
CA THR A 1068 -54.17 36.11 24.06
C THR A 1068 -55.14 36.81 23.13
N ASP A 1069 -54.74 36.96 21.86
CA ASP A 1069 -55.55 37.59 20.82
C ASP A 1069 -55.43 36.84 19.50
N THR A 1070 -56.31 37.12 18.56
CA THR A 1070 -56.32 36.52 17.22
C THR A 1070 -56.08 37.56 16.15
N PHE A 1071 -55.24 37.25 15.17
CA PHE A 1071 -54.93 38.15 14.06
C PHE A 1071 -54.74 37.37 12.76
N THR A 1072 -54.81 38.07 11.62
CA THR A 1072 -54.67 37.45 10.29
C THR A 1072 -53.47 37.95 9.50
N SER A 1073 -53.07 39.20 9.71
CA SER A 1073 -51.91 39.81 9.05
C SER A 1073 -51.11 40.65 10.03
N ASP A 1074 -51.76 41.49 10.84
CA ASP A 1074 -51.05 42.37 11.78
C ASP A 1074 -51.64 42.29 13.21
N PHE A 1075 -50.77 42.36 14.21
CA PHE A 1075 -51.10 42.45 15.63
C PHE A 1075 -50.26 43.54 16.30
N GLU A 1076 -50.87 44.33 17.18
CA GLU A 1076 -50.19 45.38 17.96
C GLU A 1076 -50.61 45.33 19.43
N LEU A 1077 -49.63 45.41 20.32
CA LEU A 1077 -49.81 45.54 21.77
C LEU A 1077 -49.10 46.81 22.26
N LEU A 1078 -49.88 47.77 22.74
CA LEU A 1078 -49.43 49.11 23.15
C LEU A 1078 -49.31 49.27 24.67
N ASN A 1079 -48.58 50.30 25.10
CA ASN A 1079 -48.43 50.73 26.50
C ASN A 1079 -47.75 49.67 27.38
N LEU A 1080 -46.63 49.16 26.89
CA LEU A 1080 -45.82 48.17 27.58
C LEU A 1080 -44.72 48.83 28.41
N GLY A 1081 -44.59 48.39 29.66
CA GLY A 1081 -43.43 48.71 30.48
C GLY A 1081 -42.19 47.94 30.05
N SER A 1082 -41.01 48.43 30.40
CA SER A 1082 -39.74 47.79 30.09
C SER A 1082 -39.64 46.44 30.79
N GLY A 1083 -39.28 45.43 30.01
CA GLY A 1083 -39.33 44.03 30.42
C GLY A 1083 -39.23 43.10 29.23
N THR A 1084 -39.11 41.80 29.53
CA THR A 1084 -39.10 40.74 28.50
C THR A 1084 -40.49 40.12 28.40
N TYR A 1085 -40.95 39.94 27.17
CA TYR A 1085 -42.24 39.38 26.79
C TYR A 1085 -42.01 38.18 25.87
N THR A 1086 -42.65 37.06 26.16
CA THR A 1086 -42.68 35.86 25.31
C THR A 1086 -43.93 35.90 24.44
N LEU A 1087 -43.74 35.90 23.12
CA LEU A 1087 -44.80 35.80 22.12
C LEU A 1087 -44.85 34.37 21.59
N CYS A 1088 -45.95 33.68 21.78
CA CYS A 1088 -46.21 32.37 21.17
C CYS A 1088 -47.35 32.50 20.16
N ILE A 1089 -47.08 32.17 18.90
CA ILE A 1089 -48.01 32.26 17.78
C ILE A 1089 -48.38 30.84 17.34
N ASN A 1090 -49.68 30.58 17.29
CA ASN A 1090 -50.25 29.31 16.85
C ASN A 1090 -51.13 29.56 15.62
N ALA A 1091 -51.14 28.62 14.67
CA ALA A 1091 -52.13 28.60 13.59
C ALA A 1091 -52.53 27.16 13.28
N SER A 1092 -53.81 27.00 12.94
CA SER A 1092 -54.39 25.75 12.50
C SER A 1092 -55.13 25.99 11.20
N THR A 1093 -54.98 25.10 10.24
CA THR A 1093 -55.85 25.05 9.05
C THR A 1093 -56.87 23.91 9.24
N PRO A 1094 -57.92 23.81 8.40
CA PRO A 1094 -58.80 22.65 8.43
C PRO A 1094 -58.10 21.31 8.14
N GLU A 1095 -56.88 21.34 7.63
CA GLU A 1095 -56.15 20.18 7.11
C GLU A 1095 -54.98 19.77 8.02
N PHE A 1096 -54.34 20.70 8.73
CA PHE A 1096 -53.20 20.43 9.62
C PHE A 1096 -52.92 21.58 10.60
N ASP A 1097 -52.24 21.25 11.70
CA ASP A 1097 -51.78 22.18 12.73
C ASP A 1097 -50.30 22.53 12.53
N TYR A 1098 -49.97 23.81 12.62
CA TYR A 1098 -48.57 24.24 12.61
C TYR A 1098 -47.96 24.11 14.00
N GLU A 1099 -46.67 23.79 14.07
CA GLU A 1099 -45.93 23.86 15.32
C GLU A 1099 -45.90 25.31 15.86
N PRO A 1100 -46.15 25.53 17.17
CA PRO A 1100 -46.10 26.85 17.80
C PRO A 1100 -44.77 27.59 17.56
N PHE A 1101 -44.83 28.82 17.08
CA PHE A 1101 -43.67 29.70 17.01
C PHE A 1101 -43.61 30.58 18.26
N CYS A 1102 -42.64 30.34 19.14
CA CYS A 1102 -42.43 31.14 20.34
C CYS A 1102 -41.11 31.92 20.31
N VAL A 1103 -41.13 33.20 20.66
CA VAL A 1103 -39.95 34.07 20.72
C VAL A 1103 -40.03 35.05 21.89
N GLU A 1104 -38.88 35.38 22.49
CA GLU A 1104 -38.77 36.41 23.52
C GLU A 1104 -38.33 37.74 22.92
N VAL A 1105 -39.00 38.82 23.32
CA VAL A 1105 -38.67 40.19 22.93
C VAL A 1105 -38.56 41.10 24.16
N THR A 1106 -37.67 42.08 24.10
CA THR A 1106 -37.41 42.98 25.23
C THR A 1106 -37.75 44.42 24.88
N VAL A 1107 -38.67 45.03 25.65
CA VAL A 1107 -38.92 46.47 25.66
C VAL A 1107 -37.93 47.11 26.63
N SER A 1108 -37.11 48.05 26.17
CA SER A 1108 -36.06 48.69 26.99
C SER A 1108 -36.44 50.10 27.47
N GLN A 1109 -35.63 50.72 28.34
CA GLN A 1109 -35.77 52.11 28.78
C GLN A 1109 -34.40 52.82 28.86
N PRO A 1110 -34.30 54.17 28.73
CA PRO A 1110 -33.01 54.88 28.73
C PRO A 1110 -32.24 54.85 30.07
N GLU A 1111 -30.90 54.73 30.02
CA GLU A 1111 -29.98 54.72 31.18
C GLU A 1111 -29.76 56.11 31.82
N PRO A 1112 -29.42 56.22 33.12
CA PRO A 1112 -29.16 57.50 33.80
C PRO A 1112 -27.77 58.09 33.49
N LEU A 1113 -27.60 59.42 33.64
CA LEU A 1113 -26.32 60.11 33.42
C LEU A 1113 -25.30 59.77 34.53
N GLY A 1114 -24.20 59.11 34.15
CA GLY A 1114 -23.03 58.89 35.00
C GLY A 1114 -21.91 59.88 34.66
N VAL A 1115 -21.34 60.57 35.65
CA VAL A 1115 -20.20 61.49 35.46
C VAL A 1115 -19.21 61.32 36.60
N SER A 1116 -17.93 61.21 36.26
CA SER A 1116 -16.81 61.23 37.21
C SER A 1116 -15.80 62.31 36.84
N SER A 1117 -15.26 62.99 37.86
CA SER A 1117 -14.36 64.14 37.72
C SER A 1117 -13.07 63.91 38.51
N SER A 1118 -11.91 64.18 37.91
CA SER A 1118 -10.60 64.04 38.58
C SER A 1118 -9.61 65.11 38.13
N VAL A 1119 -8.78 65.61 39.04
CA VAL A 1119 -7.76 66.63 38.73
C VAL A 1119 -6.43 65.96 38.44
N SER A 1120 -5.81 66.34 37.31
CA SER A 1120 -4.49 65.86 36.87
C SER A 1120 -3.39 66.12 37.91
N SER A 1121 -2.33 65.31 37.88
CA SER A 1121 -1.25 65.31 38.88
C SER A 1121 -0.47 66.61 38.97
N ASP A 1122 -0.45 67.43 37.91
CA ASP A 1122 0.16 68.76 37.93
C ASP A 1122 -0.77 69.84 38.52
N GLY A 1123 -2.03 69.49 38.82
CA GLY A 1123 -3.04 70.35 39.43
C GLY A 1123 -3.62 71.41 38.49
N LYS A 1124 -3.40 71.32 37.17
CA LYS A 1124 -3.81 72.34 36.21
C LYS A 1124 -4.97 71.93 35.30
N GLN A 1125 -5.29 70.64 35.19
CA GLN A 1125 -6.36 70.16 34.31
C GLN A 1125 -7.33 69.24 35.05
N LEU A 1126 -8.60 69.28 34.65
CA LEU A 1126 -9.71 68.44 35.11
C LEU A 1126 -10.06 67.44 34.00
N VAL A 1127 -9.98 66.14 34.31
CA VAL A 1127 -10.39 65.05 33.43
C VAL A 1127 -11.79 64.60 33.85
N LEU A 1128 -12.71 64.54 32.90
CA LEU A 1128 -14.11 64.15 33.07
C LEU A 1128 -14.38 62.90 32.24
N ALA A 1129 -14.91 61.86 32.86
CA ALA A 1129 -15.46 60.70 32.18
C ALA A 1129 -16.98 60.64 32.37
N MET A 1130 -17.74 60.40 31.30
CA MET A 1130 -19.20 60.51 31.24
C MET A 1130 -19.80 59.31 30.48
N GLU A 1131 -20.92 58.81 30.99
CA GLU A 1131 -21.68 57.68 30.44
C GLU A 1131 -23.20 57.93 30.57
N GLY A 1132 -24.00 57.19 29.79
CA GLY A 1132 -25.46 57.25 29.83
C GLY A 1132 -26.13 58.08 28.72
N ALA A 1133 -25.39 58.76 27.84
CA ALA A 1133 -25.96 59.43 26.66
C ALA A 1133 -24.97 59.53 25.48
N ASP A 1134 -25.50 59.77 24.28
CA ASP A 1134 -24.68 59.97 23.08
C ASP A 1134 -24.11 61.40 22.98
N LEU A 1135 -24.68 62.37 23.72
CA LEU A 1135 -24.27 63.77 23.69
C LEU A 1135 -24.40 64.45 25.06
N TYR A 1136 -23.31 65.08 25.51
CA TYR A 1136 -23.17 65.75 26.80
C TYR A 1136 -22.95 67.26 26.63
N THR A 1137 -23.49 68.04 27.57
CA THR A 1137 -23.24 69.48 27.73
C THR A 1137 -22.49 69.70 29.04
N ILE A 1138 -21.22 70.11 28.93
CA ILE A 1138 -20.33 70.41 30.06
C ILE A 1138 -20.20 71.93 30.22
N GLN A 1139 -20.23 72.44 31.45
CA GLN A 1139 -19.96 73.82 31.81
C GLN A 1139 -18.87 73.89 32.86
N LEU A 1140 -17.74 74.54 32.57
CA LEU A 1140 -16.66 74.80 33.53
C LEU A 1140 -16.46 76.31 33.69
N ASN A 1141 -16.63 76.83 34.90
CA ASN A 1141 -16.50 78.26 35.24
C ASN A 1141 -17.38 79.20 34.40
N GLY A 1142 -18.53 78.71 33.93
CA GLY A 1142 -19.45 79.46 33.08
C GLY A 1142 -19.16 79.40 31.58
N GLU A 1143 -18.11 78.69 31.14
CA GLU A 1143 -17.85 78.38 29.73
C GLU A 1143 -18.44 77.00 29.40
N THR A 1144 -19.24 76.90 28.32
CA THR A 1144 -19.96 75.68 27.92
C THR A 1144 -19.26 74.95 26.76
N LEU A 1145 -19.19 73.63 26.84
CA LEU A 1145 -18.71 72.71 25.81
C LEU A 1145 -19.75 71.60 25.57
N LEU A 1146 -20.09 71.36 24.30
CA LEU A 1146 -20.89 70.21 23.86
C LEU A 1146 -19.95 69.14 23.30
N THR A 1147 -20.15 67.88 23.69
CA THR A 1147 -19.31 66.77 23.25
C THR A 1147 -20.07 65.45 23.23
N ASP A 1148 -19.76 64.62 22.25
CA ASP A 1148 -20.15 63.22 22.11
C ASP A 1148 -19.10 62.24 22.69
N LYS A 1149 -17.98 62.77 23.20
CA LYS A 1149 -16.92 61.95 23.77
C LYS A 1149 -17.26 61.58 25.20
N SER A 1150 -17.00 60.32 25.54
CA SER A 1150 -17.12 59.78 26.90
C SER A 1150 -16.02 60.27 27.85
N GLU A 1151 -14.94 60.89 27.35
CA GLU A 1151 -13.90 61.49 28.21
C GLU A 1151 -13.39 62.83 27.65
N VAL A 1152 -13.28 63.85 28.50
CA VAL A 1152 -12.81 65.20 28.14
C VAL A 1152 -11.90 65.78 29.23
N THR A 1153 -10.80 66.41 28.80
CA THR A 1153 -9.88 67.15 29.69
C THR A 1153 -10.05 68.67 29.52
N LEU A 1154 -10.19 69.41 30.63
CA LEU A 1154 -10.44 70.85 30.67
C LEU A 1154 -9.42 71.55 31.58
N ASP A 1155 -8.88 72.70 31.16
CA ASP A 1155 -7.90 73.45 31.95
C ASP A 1155 -8.55 74.21 33.13
N LEU A 1156 -8.00 74.02 34.34
CA LEU A 1156 -8.38 74.71 35.58
C LEU A 1156 -7.62 76.03 35.73
N LYS A 1157 -8.33 77.09 36.15
CA LYS A 1157 -7.75 78.42 36.44
C LYS A 1157 -7.33 78.49 37.92
N SER A 1158 -6.25 79.22 38.22
CA SER A 1158 -5.82 79.43 39.62
C SER A 1158 -6.91 80.13 40.45
N GLY A 1159 -7.23 79.60 41.63
CA GLY A 1159 -8.42 79.97 42.41
C GLY A 1159 -9.51 78.91 42.37
N SER A 1160 -10.77 79.27 42.64
CA SER A 1160 -11.91 78.35 42.70
C SER A 1160 -12.52 78.12 41.31
N ASN A 1161 -12.85 76.86 40.98
CA ASN A 1161 -13.45 76.43 39.72
C ASN A 1161 -14.75 75.63 39.97
N THR A 1162 -15.78 75.73 39.11
CA THR A 1162 -17.09 75.04 39.23
C THR A 1162 -17.49 74.34 37.93
N LEU A 1163 -17.91 73.07 38.02
CA LEU A 1163 -18.30 72.19 36.92
C LEU A 1163 -19.81 71.85 36.94
N ARG A 1164 -20.43 71.74 35.77
CA ARG A 1164 -21.79 71.21 35.58
C ARG A 1164 -21.88 70.36 34.30
N VAL A 1165 -22.49 69.18 34.33
CA VAL A 1165 -22.66 68.28 33.17
C VAL A 1165 -24.11 67.81 33.06
N SER A 1166 -24.70 67.88 31.86
CA SER A 1166 -26.10 67.48 31.58
C SER A 1166 -26.27 66.90 30.17
N THR A 1167 -27.33 66.11 29.92
CA THR A 1167 -27.66 65.56 28.58
C THR A 1167 -28.88 66.25 27.94
N GLY A 1168 -29.23 65.85 26.71
CA GLY A 1168 -30.43 66.33 26.00
C GLY A 1168 -31.76 65.80 26.56
N LEU A 1169 -31.73 64.70 27.34
CA LEU A 1169 -32.91 64.13 27.98
C LEU A 1169 -32.99 64.61 29.43
N ALA A 1170 -34.00 65.43 29.74
CA ALA A 1170 -34.18 65.99 31.07
C ALA A 1170 -34.31 64.92 32.18
N CYS A 1171 -34.76 63.71 31.84
CA CYS A 1171 -34.95 62.63 32.79
C CYS A 1171 -33.67 61.87 33.19
N GLN A 1172 -32.52 62.14 32.56
CA GLN A 1172 -31.24 61.48 32.90
C GLN A 1172 -30.46 62.19 34.03
N GLY A 1173 -30.81 63.43 34.38
CA GLY A 1173 -30.21 64.17 35.50
C GLY A 1173 -29.08 65.14 35.11
N ILE A 1174 -28.52 65.85 36.11
CA ILE A 1174 -27.42 66.82 35.97
C ILE A 1174 -26.40 66.57 37.09
N HIS A 1175 -25.10 66.62 36.77
CA HIS A 1175 -23.99 66.48 37.71
C HIS A 1175 -23.27 67.82 37.93
N GLU A 1176 -22.90 68.17 39.18
CA GLU A 1176 -22.24 69.45 39.53
C GLU A 1176 -21.11 69.27 40.57
N ASP A 1177 -19.98 69.99 40.42
CA ASP A 1177 -18.80 69.86 41.30
C ASP A 1177 -17.93 71.15 41.40
N SER A 1178 -16.96 71.26 42.34
CA SER A 1178 -16.07 72.44 42.49
C SER A 1178 -14.65 72.17 43.05
N PHE A 1179 -13.62 72.89 42.54
CA PHE A 1179 -12.17 72.63 42.77
C PHE A 1179 -11.32 73.91 43.05
N PHE A 1180 -10.18 73.84 43.78
CA PHE A 1180 -9.30 75.01 44.11
C PHE A 1180 -7.78 74.77 43.92
N VAL A 1181 -6.99 75.75 43.40
CA VAL A 1181 -5.54 75.62 43.05
C VAL A 1181 -4.65 76.79 43.59
N ALA A 1182 -3.50 76.53 44.28
CA ALA A 1182 -2.59 77.52 44.96
C ALA A 1182 -1.07 77.47 44.56
N GLY A 1183 -0.29 78.57 44.77
CA GLY A 1183 1.02 78.80 44.11
C GLY A 1183 2.37 78.91 44.90
N ASP A 1184 2.44 79.19 46.22
CA ASP A 1184 3.71 79.37 47.01
C ASP A 1184 3.61 78.81 48.46
N PRO A 1185 4.72 78.51 49.19
CA PRO A 1185 4.71 78.03 50.58
C PRO A 1185 4.11 79.02 51.58
N VAL A 1186 3.09 78.60 52.36
CA VAL A 1186 2.39 79.45 53.34
C VAL A 1186 2.46 78.83 54.73
N VAL A 1187 2.82 79.61 55.77
CA VAL A 1187 2.88 79.10 57.16
C VAL A 1187 1.65 79.56 57.95
N PHE A 1188 0.99 78.60 58.60
CA PHE A 1188 -0.18 78.84 59.44
C PHE A 1188 -0.23 77.86 60.62
N PRO A 1189 -0.44 78.31 61.87
CA PRO A 1189 -0.61 79.70 62.30
C PRO A 1189 0.71 80.48 62.45
N ASN A 1190 0.70 81.79 62.19
CA ASN A 1190 1.86 82.67 62.35
C ASN A 1190 1.39 84.11 62.71
N PRO A 1191 1.56 84.62 63.95
CA PRO A 1191 2.44 84.13 65.01
C PRO A 1191 1.89 82.94 65.81
N PHE A 1192 2.76 82.06 66.29
CA PHE A 1192 2.46 80.83 67.04
C PHE A 1192 3.28 80.74 68.34
N ASP A 1193 2.92 79.82 69.24
CA ASP A 1193 3.60 79.66 70.54
C ASP A 1193 4.77 78.68 70.45
N GLU A 1194 4.55 77.38 70.20
CA GLU A 1194 5.64 76.38 70.14
C GLU A 1194 5.76 75.67 68.78
N THR A 1195 4.65 75.44 68.10
CA THR A 1195 4.62 74.73 66.81
C THR A 1195 3.80 75.49 65.76
N THR A 1196 4.19 75.42 64.50
CA THR A 1196 3.43 75.94 63.35
C THR A 1196 3.47 74.95 62.18
N LYS A 1197 2.63 75.12 61.16
CA LYS A 1197 2.63 74.27 59.97
C LYS A 1197 3.03 75.07 58.75
N ILE A 1198 3.87 74.51 57.90
CA ILE A 1198 4.11 75.01 56.56
C ILE A 1198 3.27 74.21 55.56
N LEU A 1199 2.40 74.91 54.85
CA LEU A 1199 1.56 74.38 53.78
C LEU A 1199 2.31 74.59 52.46
N LEU A 1200 2.49 73.49 51.74
CA LEU A 1200 3.21 73.38 50.49
C LEU A 1200 2.27 72.83 49.42
N ARG A 1201 2.59 73.08 48.15
CA ARG A 1201 1.93 72.37 47.04
C ARG A 1201 2.20 70.87 47.21
N SER A 1202 1.16 70.04 47.11
CA SER A 1202 1.24 68.60 47.34
C SER A 1202 2.40 68.00 46.53
N SER A 1203 3.44 67.55 47.24
CA SER A 1203 4.63 66.94 46.67
C SER A 1203 5.06 65.79 47.58
N THR A 1204 5.44 64.67 46.96
CA THR A 1204 5.94 63.47 47.65
C THR A 1204 7.47 63.49 47.80
N GLU A 1205 8.13 64.59 47.42
CA GLU A 1205 9.58 64.74 47.55
C GLU A 1205 9.99 65.00 49.01
N THR A 1206 11.23 64.61 49.37
CA THR A 1206 11.81 64.99 50.67
C THR A 1206 12.33 66.41 50.57
N VAL A 1207 11.79 67.33 51.39
CA VAL A 1207 12.22 68.73 51.44
C VAL A 1207 13.06 68.99 52.68
N ARG A 1208 14.15 69.74 52.50
CA ARG A 1208 15.00 70.22 53.58
C ARG A 1208 14.48 71.55 54.12
N ILE A 1209 14.37 71.66 55.43
CA ILE A 1209 13.85 72.81 56.17
C ILE A 1209 14.93 73.34 57.09
N ASP A 1210 15.40 74.56 56.82
CA ASP A 1210 16.34 75.29 57.64
C ASP A 1210 15.64 76.43 58.37
N ILE A 1211 15.73 76.46 59.71
CA ILE A 1211 15.20 77.53 60.56
C ILE A 1211 16.36 78.43 60.97
N PHE A 1212 16.35 79.68 60.55
CA PHE A 1212 17.35 80.69 60.91
C PHE A 1212 16.77 81.71 61.88
N THR A 1213 17.59 82.20 62.82
CA THR A 1213 17.27 83.42 63.57
C THR A 1213 17.31 84.62 62.64
N LEU A 1214 16.67 85.75 63.01
CA LEU A 1214 16.71 86.98 62.20
C LEU A 1214 18.13 87.51 61.94
N ALA A 1215 19.11 87.14 62.78
CA ALA A 1215 20.53 87.46 62.59
C ALA A 1215 21.25 86.50 61.60
N GLY A 1216 20.52 85.58 60.96
CA GLY A 1216 21.05 84.63 59.96
C GLY A 1216 21.74 83.40 60.56
N ARG A 1217 21.67 83.18 61.88
CA ARG A 1217 22.24 81.97 62.51
C ARG A 1217 21.26 80.81 62.37
N LEU A 1218 21.72 79.67 61.85
CA LEU A 1218 20.91 78.44 61.79
C LEU A 1218 20.56 77.98 63.21
N ALA A 1219 19.28 77.95 63.52
CA ALA A 1219 18.71 77.50 64.79
C ALA A 1219 18.37 76.01 64.76
N ARG A 1220 17.84 75.50 63.64
CA ARG A 1220 17.49 74.10 63.44
C ARG A 1220 17.51 73.75 61.95
N ASN A 1221 17.80 72.49 61.61
CA ASN A 1221 17.61 71.93 60.27
C ASN A 1221 16.92 70.57 60.42
N THR A 1222 15.96 70.28 59.54
CA THR A 1222 15.23 69.00 59.44
C THR A 1222 14.93 68.69 57.98
N GLU A 1223 14.92 67.42 57.61
CA GLU A 1223 14.34 66.94 56.34
C GLU A 1223 13.00 66.24 56.62
N ALA A 1224 11.99 66.51 55.79
CA ALA A 1224 10.65 65.94 55.95
C ALA A 1224 9.96 65.76 54.59
N ILE A 1225 9.10 64.75 54.48
CA ILE A 1225 8.22 64.56 53.32
C ILE A 1225 6.85 65.16 53.67
N PRO A 1226 6.31 66.10 52.86
CA PRO A 1226 5.01 66.71 53.13
C PRO A 1226 3.91 65.65 53.10
N ARG A 1227 3.24 65.42 54.24
CA ARG A 1227 2.04 64.56 54.28
C ARG A 1227 0.83 65.42 53.98
N SER A 1228 0.16 65.15 52.86
CA SER A 1228 -0.99 65.92 52.37
C SER A 1228 -0.69 67.42 52.19
N GLY A 1229 0.52 67.74 51.71
CA GLY A 1229 0.92 69.13 51.45
C GLY A 1229 1.19 69.97 52.70
N ALA A 1230 1.37 69.36 53.88
CA ALA A 1230 1.71 70.08 55.10
C ALA A 1230 2.92 69.46 55.83
N ILE A 1231 3.74 70.31 56.46
CA ILE A 1231 4.81 69.89 57.36
C ILE A 1231 4.69 70.65 58.69
N ASP A 1232 4.68 69.89 59.78
CA ASP A 1232 4.67 70.43 61.14
C ASP A 1232 6.08 70.86 61.55
N LEU A 1233 6.22 72.11 61.97
CA LEU A 1233 7.47 72.72 62.42
C LEU A 1233 7.42 72.98 63.92
N ASP A 1234 8.36 72.37 64.63
CA ASP A 1234 8.51 72.49 66.07
C ASP A 1234 9.65 73.44 66.44
N PHE A 1235 9.30 74.50 67.17
CA PHE A 1235 10.22 75.51 67.69
C PHE A 1235 10.42 75.38 69.21
N THR A 1236 10.02 74.26 69.81
CA THR A 1236 10.22 74.01 71.25
C THR A 1236 11.68 74.21 71.64
N GLY A 1237 11.91 75.00 72.68
CA GLY A 1237 13.26 75.34 73.18
C GLY A 1237 13.95 76.52 72.47
N LEU A 1238 13.37 77.06 71.38
CA LEU A 1238 13.84 78.32 70.79
C LEU A 1238 13.19 79.53 71.49
N PRO A 1239 13.92 80.62 71.79
CA PRO A 1239 13.34 81.79 72.43
C PRO A 1239 12.30 82.49 71.53
N SER A 1240 11.33 83.16 72.15
CA SER A 1240 10.38 84.05 71.47
C SER A 1240 11.09 85.04 70.56
N GLY A 1241 10.61 85.17 69.33
CA GLY A 1241 11.30 85.96 68.30
C GLY A 1241 10.92 85.57 66.89
N ILE A 1242 11.56 86.25 65.93
CA ILE A 1242 11.31 86.04 64.52
C ILE A 1242 12.36 85.12 63.94
N TYR A 1243 11.90 84.11 63.22
CA TYR A 1243 12.71 83.13 62.50
C TYR A 1243 12.41 83.19 61.00
N LEU A 1244 13.39 82.83 60.19
CA LEU A 1244 13.23 82.60 58.76
C LEU A 1244 13.30 81.10 58.54
N VAL A 1245 12.22 80.51 58.01
CA VAL A 1245 12.18 79.11 57.62
C VAL A 1245 12.41 79.03 56.13
N ARG A 1246 13.52 78.42 55.72
CA ARG A 1246 13.82 78.12 54.32
C ARG A 1246 13.47 76.67 54.04
N VAL A 1247 12.67 76.44 53.00
CA VAL A 1247 12.37 75.13 52.45
C VAL A 1247 13.03 74.97 51.09
N GLU A 1248 13.72 73.86 50.90
CA GLU A 1248 14.47 73.54 49.69
C GLU A 1248 14.31 72.05 49.34
N GLY A 1249 13.70 71.76 48.20
CA GLY A 1249 13.57 70.46 47.55
C GLY A 1249 13.79 70.58 46.04
N GLU A 1250 13.57 69.49 45.30
CA GLU A 1250 13.76 69.48 43.83
C GLU A 1250 12.79 70.42 43.12
N THR A 1251 11.53 70.43 43.54
CA THR A 1251 10.47 71.22 42.89
C THR A 1251 9.98 72.40 43.73
N ILE A 1252 10.35 72.46 45.01
CA ILE A 1252 9.90 73.50 45.95
C ILE A 1252 11.09 74.26 46.55
N LYS A 1253 11.14 75.59 46.33
CA LYS A 1253 12.08 76.51 46.99
C LYS A 1253 11.35 77.73 47.51
N GLY A 1254 11.50 78.03 48.81
CA GLY A 1254 10.88 79.22 49.39
C GLY A 1254 11.44 79.55 50.77
N VAL A 1255 11.37 80.83 51.15
CA VAL A 1255 11.71 81.30 52.50
C VAL A 1255 10.52 82.06 53.06
N VAL A 1256 10.08 81.66 54.24
CA VAL A 1256 8.93 82.25 54.94
C VAL A 1256 9.35 82.75 56.32
N LYS A 1257 8.88 83.94 56.67
CA LYS A 1257 9.14 84.58 57.96
C LYS A 1257 8.09 84.13 58.97
N VAL A 1258 8.53 83.58 60.09
CA VAL A 1258 7.65 83.09 61.15
C VAL A 1258 7.95 83.79 62.47
N ILE A 1259 6.91 84.02 63.27
CA ILE A 1259 6.98 84.78 64.53
C ILE A 1259 6.56 83.84 65.66
N LYS A 1260 7.52 83.47 66.51
CA LYS A 1260 7.27 82.76 67.77
C LYS A 1260 6.99 83.80 68.86
N ARG A 1261 5.85 83.67 69.55
CA ARG A 1261 5.46 84.61 70.62
C ARG A 1261 6.30 84.49 71.87
#